data_AF-A0A969FN92-F1
#
_entry.id   AF-A0A969FN92-F1
#
_cell.length_a   1.000
_cell.length_b   1.000
_cell.length_c   1.000
_cell.angle_alpha   90.00
_cell.angle_beta   90.00
_cell.angle_gamma   90.00
#
_symmetry.space_group_name_H-M   'P 1'
#
loop_
_entity.id
_entity.type
_entity.pdbx_description
1 polymer ?
#
loop_
_entity_poly.entity_id
_entity_poly.type
_entity_poly.pdbx_seq_one_letter_code
_entity_poly.pdbx_strand_id
1 'polypeptide(L)'
;MPVTLESAVATFGNSLKAKLSSPVAIGQPEDQLRAPFEQLLRDLAELLNIVDVTAIGESAVRELKTRPDYSVTVQQTLVGFVELKAPGKGANPTKFKDKHDKDQWQKLQALPNLIYSDGHSFSLWQDGEQVGSIVTFEGDIETAGERLKPPAGLLDLFQAFFLWQPIAPRNAKELARISARLCRLLRDEVSEQLKQESEALTTLAGAWRELLFPEASDVRFADGYAQAVTFGLLMARAKGIELAQGFNRVADDLRDTNSLIGEALRLLTNNPANQATLKTSLQALTKVLDAVDWPTISQGDPDTWLYFYEDFLEVYDNTLRKETGSYYTPPEVVESMTRLVDEVLKSDDFGLRSGLASPAVTVVDPAMGTGTYVLGVLKHIARSVTENEGEGAVKGAIEATLKRLIAFELQLGAFAVAQLRILAEVIELTGASPREELRMFVTDTLCDPEDDAGVLRGIFPAIAKSRQASNQIKREEPVTVVIGNPPYRERAKGFGGWVESGNTQTETSAPLLDWMPPKEWGVSAHTKHLRNLYVYFWRWATWKVFDCHPEKRSGIVCLITVAGFLNGPGFQRMREYLRESCDRIWVIDCSPEGHQPEVNTRIFQGVQQPVCIVLASRSNRKQDGKLATVKFRALPAGKRQLKFETLQQIGLDDSGWQDCAIDSDCHQLGSRSPFLPTSSDQWLSYPCLQHLFNYNGSGVMPGRTWIIAPDQESLEARWNTLINAPSDQKEALFHPHLRNGKPGDKHSAKVVSNSLPGQPQRLLSVAEEGKGALPPIPYAFRSFDRQWIIPDIRVINQANPKLWGVYSSSQIYLTALSRTSPSSGSAITFTELIPDLDHYKGSFGGRVFPLWANADATIPNLKPALLNFLSQTYRLDVTPEDAFAYIAAIAPTLTTPIASAKTSPLPACVSPSPPTLSYSAKPPNSENASFGSTPTAIAWPIASKIDPPECRDCQKTAAQQSQKTAQFPTTPTTCPTRSATTPIAIVSWLATAISTTSPLPCGTTKSPVNRRSFTGLAIANKTDRAPSSATVARRRH
;
A
#
# COMPACT_ATOMS: atom_id res chain seq x y z
N MET A 1 -15.45 -66.01 15.64
CA MET A 1 -14.24 -66.44 14.88
C MET A 1 -13.24 -65.31 14.98
N PRO A 2 -11.92 -65.52 14.81
CA PRO A 2 -11.00 -64.40 14.63
C PRO A 2 -11.44 -63.59 13.40
N VAL A 3 -11.32 -62.25 13.48
CA VAL A 3 -11.60 -61.39 12.33
C VAL A 3 -10.52 -61.65 11.27
N THR A 4 -10.97 -61.83 10.02
CA THR A 4 -10.15 -61.86 8.81
C THR A 4 -10.50 -60.65 7.93
N LEU A 5 -9.58 -60.22 7.06
CA LEU A 5 -9.84 -59.08 6.18
C LEU A 5 -11.04 -59.33 5.26
N GLU A 6 -11.17 -60.56 4.77
CA GLU A 6 -12.28 -61.04 3.96
C GLU A 6 -13.60 -61.01 4.76
N SER A 7 -13.61 -61.50 6.01
CA SER A 7 -14.82 -61.47 6.84
C SER A 7 -15.25 -60.06 7.26
N ALA A 8 -14.29 -59.16 7.50
CA ALA A 8 -14.57 -57.75 7.81
C ALA A 8 -15.26 -57.05 6.62
N VAL A 9 -14.69 -57.21 5.42
CA VAL A 9 -15.24 -56.60 4.18
C VAL A 9 -16.56 -57.26 3.77
N ALA A 10 -16.72 -58.57 3.96
CA ALA A 10 -18.00 -59.26 3.74
C ALA A 10 -19.09 -58.77 4.70
N THR A 11 -18.75 -58.54 5.99
CA THR A 11 -19.66 -58.00 7.00
C THR A 11 -20.07 -56.57 6.68
N PHE A 12 -19.10 -55.72 6.32
CA PHE A 12 -19.32 -54.35 5.84
C PHE A 12 -20.23 -54.32 4.60
N GLY A 13 -19.92 -55.13 3.58
CA GLY A 13 -20.71 -55.20 2.34
C GLY A 13 -22.14 -55.71 2.55
N ASN A 14 -22.35 -56.67 3.45
CA ASN A 14 -23.69 -57.15 3.80
C ASN A 14 -24.49 -56.07 4.55
N SER A 15 -23.86 -55.38 5.51
CA SER A 15 -24.46 -54.27 6.28
C SER A 15 -24.81 -53.06 5.40
N LEU A 16 -23.94 -52.69 4.46
CA LEU A 16 -24.23 -51.68 3.44
C LEU A 16 -25.42 -52.07 2.57
N LYS A 17 -25.40 -53.28 1.99
CA LYS A 17 -26.47 -53.78 1.13
C LYS A 17 -27.83 -53.78 1.83
N ALA A 18 -27.88 -54.21 3.09
CA ALA A 18 -29.11 -54.22 3.89
C ALA A 18 -29.70 -52.82 4.13
N LYS A 19 -28.85 -51.77 4.17
CA LYS A 19 -29.31 -50.38 4.26
C LYS A 19 -29.69 -49.79 2.90
N LEU A 20 -28.77 -49.86 1.93
CA LEU A 20 -28.91 -49.25 0.60
C LEU A 20 -30.09 -49.82 -0.20
N SER A 21 -30.46 -51.08 0.03
CA SER A 21 -31.65 -51.70 -0.59
C SER A 21 -32.97 -51.47 0.17
N SER A 22 -32.98 -50.73 1.28
CA SER A 22 -34.18 -50.49 2.09
C SER A 22 -35.07 -49.38 1.49
N PRO A 23 -36.31 -49.67 1.05
CA PRO A 23 -37.20 -48.67 0.45
C PRO A 23 -37.81 -47.69 1.47
N VAL A 24 -37.41 -47.77 2.74
CA VAL A 24 -37.89 -46.91 3.85
C VAL A 24 -36.75 -46.00 4.38
N ALA A 25 -35.63 -45.90 3.67
CA ALA A 25 -34.47 -45.08 4.05
C ALA A 25 -34.72 -43.57 3.87
N ILE A 26 -35.43 -42.95 4.82
CA ILE A 26 -35.66 -41.49 4.87
C ILE A 26 -34.42 -40.81 5.47
N GLY A 27 -33.38 -40.62 4.64
CA GLY A 27 -32.11 -39.99 5.00
C GLY A 27 -31.29 -39.62 3.76
N GLN A 28 -30.11 -39.02 3.95
CA GLN A 28 -29.16 -38.84 2.84
C GLN A 28 -28.42 -40.17 2.57
N PRO A 29 -27.95 -40.43 1.32
CA PRO A 29 -27.21 -41.66 1.02
C PRO A 29 -25.96 -41.86 1.91
N GLU A 30 -25.33 -40.76 2.33
CA GLU A 30 -24.16 -40.73 3.22
C GLU A 30 -24.45 -41.26 4.64
N ASP A 31 -25.66 -41.03 5.16
CA ASP A 31 -26.07 -41.51 6.49
C ASP A 31 -26.09 -43.04 6.58
N GLN A 32 -26.28 -43.69 5.43
CA GLN A 32 -26.36 -45.15 5.35
C GLN A 32 -24.98 -45.79 5.55
N LEU A 33 -23.92 -45.12 5.09
CA LEU A 33 -22.52 -45.55 5.22
C LEU A 33 -22.00 -45.53 6.66
N ARG A 34 -22.48 -44.59 7.50
CA ARG A 34 -21.98 -44.30 8.85
C ARG A 34 -21.73 -45.53 9.73
N ALA A 35 -22.79 -46.18 10.23
CA ALA A 35 -22.63 -47.32 11.15
C ALA A 35 -21.91 -48.55 10.54
N PRO A 36 -22.10 -48.93 9.25
CA PRO A 36 -21.26 -49.93 8.60
C PRO A 36 -19.77 -49.55 8.61
N PHE A 37 -19.44 -48.28 8.31
CA PHE A 37 -18.07 -47.79 8.33
C PHE A 37 -17.47 -47.81 9.75
N GLU A 38 -18.24 -47.45 10.77
CA GLU A 38 -17.81 -47.57 12.17
C GLU A 38 -17.46 -49.02 12.58
N GLN A 39 -18.17 -50.02 12.05
CA GLN A 39 -17.82 -51.43 12.28
C GLN A 39 -16.55 -51.81 11.53
N LEU A 40 -16.46 -51.49 10.22
CA LEU A 40 -15.27 -51.75 9.41
C LEU A 40 -14.00 -51.14 10.03
N LEU A 41 -14.11 -49.93 10.58
CA LEU A 41 -13.00 -49.22 11.23
C LEU A 41 -12.53 -49.93 12.51
N ARG A 42 -13.42 -50.59 13.26
CA ARG A 42 -13.08 -51.43 14.41
C ARG A 42 -12.47 -52.77 13.97
N ASP A 43 -13.07 -53.43 12.97
CA ASP A 43 -12.59 -54.70 12.43
C ASP A 43 -11.16 -54.57 11.86
N LEU A 44 -10.88 -53.47 11.14
CA LEU A 44 -9.55 -53.13 10.63
C LEU A 44 -8.55 -52.79 11.75
N ALA A 45 -9.00 -52.17 12.84
CA ALA A 45 -8.15 -51.93 14.01
C ALA A 45 -7.77 -53.24 14.73
N GLU A 46 -8.71 -54.17 14.91
CA GLU A 46 -8.45 -55.51 15.47
C GLU A 46 -7.43 -56.27 14.62
N LEU A 47 -7.62 -56.30 13.29
CA LEU A 47 -6.69 -56.90 12.33
C LEU A 47 -5.27 -56.32 12.40
N LEU A 48 -5.15 -55.02 12.69
CA LEU A 48 -3.87 -54.31 12.83
C LEU A 48 -3.29 -54.38 14.26
N ASN A 49 -3.96 -55.06 15.20
CA ASN A 49 -3.63 -55.14 16.62
C ASN A 49 -3.61 -53.76 17.33
N ILE A 50 -4.43 -52.82 16.86
CA ILE A 50 -4.55 -51.46 17.42
C ILE A 50 -5.75 -51.40 18.36
N VAL A 51 -5.48 -51.10 19.64
CA VAL A 51 -6.47 -51.12 20.72
C VAL A 51 -7.08 -49.74 21.01
N ASP A 52 -8.30 -49.73 21.56
CA ASP A 52 -9.07 -48.53 21.91
C ASP A 52 -9.22 -47.53 20.75
N VAL A 53 -9.71 -48.03 19.61
CA VAL A 53 -10.04 -47.19 18.44
C VAL A 53 -11.51 -46.80 18.47
N THR A 54 -11.77 -45.49 18.52
CA THR A 54 -13.13 -44.93 18.55
C THR A 54 -13.31 -43.87 17.47
N ALA A 55 -14.25 -44.12 16.55
CA ALA A 55 -14.80 -43.08 15.68
C ALA A 55 -15.89 -42.31 16.44
N ILE A 56 -15.71 -41.01 16.61
CA ILE A 56 -16.66 -40.08 17.22
C ILE A 56 -17.28 -39.26 16.09
N GLY A 57 -18.51 -39.61 15.71
CA GLY A 57 -19.28 -38.85 14.72
C GLY A 57 -19.66 -37.48 15.26
N GLU A 58 -19.47 -36.42 14.46
CA GLU A 58 -19.85 -35.07 14.89
C GLU A 58 -21.34 -34.80 14.62
N SER A 59 -22.03 -34.10 15.54
CA SER A 59 -23.45 -33.80 15.43
C SER A 59 -23.74 -33.00 14.16
N ALA A 60 -24.55 -33.57 13.26
CA ALA A 60 -24.66 -33.16 11.87
C ALA A 60 -25.43 -31.84 11.63
N VAL A 61 -24.84 -30.71 12.02
CA VAL A 61 -25.23 -29.37 11.55
C VAL A 61 -24.65 -29.19 10.13
N ARG A 62 -25.29 -29.83 9.14
CA ARG A 62 -24.80 -30.10 7.76
C ARG A 62 -24.43 -28.88 6.89
N GLU A 63 -24.67 -27.67 7.37
CA GLU A 63 -24.29 -26.44 6.64
C GLU A 63 -22.80 -26.09 6.82
N LEU A 64 -22.15 -26.65 7.84
CA LEU A 64 -20.74 -26.43 8.17
C LEU A 64 -19.85 -27.19 7.18
N LYS A 65 -19.02 -26.47 6.42
CA LYS A 65 -18.08 -27.05 5.43
C LYS A 65 -16.68 -27.31 6.01
N THR A 66 -16.45 -26.90 7.25
CA THR A 66 -15.16 -27.01 7.95
C THR A 66 -15.02 -28.26 8.82
N ARG A 67 -16.12 -28.97 9.09
CA ARG A 67 -16.12 -30.20 9.89
C ARG A 67 -16.21 -31.46 9.03
N PRO A 68 -15.42 -32.49 9.33
CA PRO A 68 -15.55 -33.83 8.74
C PRO A 68 -16.60 -34.65 9.49
N ASP A 69 -17.14 -35.69 8.84
CA ASP A 69 -18.13 -36.59 9.43
C ASP A 69 -17.71 -37.27 10.75
N TYR A 70 -16.43 -37.60 10.90
CA TYR A 70 -15.85 -38.27 12.06
C TYR A 70 -14.51 -37.68 12.50
N SER A 71 -14.33 -37.61 13.82
CA SER A 71 -13.02 -37.55 14.48
C SER A 71 -12.66 -38.95 15.00
N VAL A 72 -11.44 -39.43 14.77
CA VAL A 72 -11.00 -40.78 15.16
C VAL A 72 -9.92 -40.68 16.23
N THR A 73 -10.16 -41.34 17.37
CA THR A 73 -9.19 -41.50 18.43
C THR A 73 -8.65 -42.92 18.52
N VAL A 74 -7.40 -43.05 18.96
CA VAL A 74 -6.72 -44.30 19.34
C VAL A 74 -6.14 -44.07 20.72
N GLN A 75 -6.46 -44.93 21.70
CA GLN A 75 -6.05 -44.74 23.10
C GLN A 75 -6.38 -43.32 23.61
N GLN A 76 -7.64 -42.90 23.38
CA GLN A 76 -8.18 -41.55 23.62
C GLN A 76 -7.47 -40.37 22.90
N THR A 77 -6.37 -40.61 22.17
CA THR A 77 -5.61 -39.59 21.43
C THR A 77 -6.17 -39.41 20.02
N LEU A 78 -6.40 -38.17 19.58
CA LEU A 78 -6.78 -37.88 18.18
C LEU A 78 -5.66 -38.31 17.23
N VAL A 79 -5.97 -39.20 16.27
CA VAL A 79 -5.06 -39.61 15.20
C VAL A 79 -5.42 -39.01 13.85
N GLY A 80 -6.70 -38.70 13.61
CA GLY A 80 -7.14 -38.16 12.33
C GLY A 80 -8.66 -38.07 12.20
N PHE A 81 -9.11 -37.80 10.98
CA PHE A 81 -10.50 -37.54 10.66
C PHE A 81 -10.97 -38.39 9.47
N VAL A 82 -12.28 -38.56 9.31
CA VAL A 82 -12.87 -39.21 8.13
C VAL A 82 -14.05 -38.40 7.62
N GLU A 83 -14.10 -38.19 6.30
CA GLU A 83 -15.22 -37.61 5.56
C GLU A 83 -15.84 -38.68 4.66
N LEU A 84 -17.16 -38.89 4.76
CA LEU A 84 -17.89 -39.83 3.91
C LEU A 84 -18.64 -39.07 2.79
N LYS A 85 -18.82 -39.74 1.66
CA LYS A 85 -19.53 -39.22 0.48
C LYS A 85 -20.52 -40.22 -0.09
N ALA A 86 -21.54 -39.71 -0.77
CA ALA A 86 -22.59 -40.54 -1.34
C ALA A 86 -22.00 -41.62 -2.28
N PRO A 87 -22.51 -42.87 -2.23
CA PRO A 87 -22.08 -43.96 -3.11
C PRO A 87 -21.86 -43.52 -4.57
N GLY A 88 -20.68 -43.80 -5.11
CA GLY A 88 -20.32 -43.45 -6.50
C GLY A 88 -19.79 -42.03 -6.70
N LYS A 89 -19.70 -41.18 -5.66
CA LYS A 89 -18.94 -39.92 -5.71
C LYS A 89 -17.43 -40.13 -5.90
N GLY A 90 -16.91 -41.28 -5.44
CA GLY A 90 -15.49 -41.64 -5.44
C GLY A 90 -14.66 -40.90 -4.38
N ALA A 91 -13.60 -41.55 -3.89
CA ALA A 91 -12.72 -41.01 -2.86
C ALA A 91 -11.63 -40.05 -3.37
N ASN A 92 -11.80 -39.34 -4.50
CA ASN A 92 -10.79 -38.38 -4.99
C ASN A 92 -11.31 -36.93 -4.96
N PRO A 93 -11.07 -36.18 -3.88
CA PRO A 93 -11.61 -34.83 -3.74
C PRO A 93 -11.08 -33.83 -4.78
N THR A 94 -9.87 -34.02 -5.31
CA THR A 94 -9.33 -33.16 -6.39
C THR A 94 -10.09 -33.31 -7.72
N LYS A 95 -10.88 -34.37 -7.88
CA LYS A 95 -11.68 -34.66 -9.09
C LYS A 95 -13.17 -34.36 -8.93
N PHE A 96 -13.62 -33.94 -7.75
CA PHE A 96 -15.01 -33.50 -7.55
C PHE A 96 -15.38 -32.38 -8.55
N LYS A 97 -16.62 -32.38 -9.02
CA LYS A 97 -17.14 -31.39 -9.98
C LYS A 97 -18.02 -30.35 -9.31
N ASP A 98 -18.83 -30.81 -8.36
CA ASP A 98 -19.82 -30.03 -7.62
C ASP A 98 -19.17 -28.92 -6.80
N LYS A 99 -19.82 -27.76 -6.73
CA LYS A 99 -19.28 -26.61 -5.98
C LYS A 99 -19.23 -26.89 -4.48
N HIS A 100 -20.24 -27.55 -3.92
CA HIS A 100 -20.30 -27.85 -2.48
C HIS A 100 -19.08 -28.67 -2.03
N ASP A 101 -18.84 -29.83 -2.67
CA ASP A 101 -17.73 -30.72 -2.30
C ASP A 101 -16.35 -30.10 -2.57
N LYS A 102 -16.23 -29.24 -3.59
CA LYS A 102 -15.01 -28.43 -3.81
C LYS A 102 -14.77 -27.41 -2.71
N ASP A 103 -15.79 -26.63 -2.35
CA ASP A 103 -15.70 -25.63 -1.27
C ASP A 103 -15.34 -26.31 0.07
N GLN A 104 -15.84 -27.53 0.30
CA GLN A 104 -15.55 -28.33 1.48
C GLN A 104 -14.14 -28.93 1.45
N TRP A 105 -13.70 -29.55 0.34
CA TRP A 105 -12.31 -30.02 0.19
C TRP A 105 -11.30 -28.88 0.41
N GLN A 106 -11.58 -27.67 -0.09
CA GLN A 106 -10.72 -26.50 0.10
C GLN A 106 -10.47 -26.15 1.58
N LYS A 107 -11.38 -26.56 2.48
CA LYS A 107 -11.26 -26.44 3.94
C LYS A 107 -10.65 -27.69 4.56
N LEU A 108 -11.20 -28.87 4.29
CA LEU A 108 -10.79 -30.12 4.94
C LEU A 108 -9.36 -30.56 4.56
N GLN A 109 -8.81 -30.14 3.42
CA GLN A 109 -7.38 -30.29 3.09
C GLN A 109 -6.43 -29.60 4.11
N ALA A 110 -6.96 -28.75 5.00
CA ALA A 110 -6.18 -28.15 6.09
C ALA A 110 -5.92 -29.12 7.25
N LEU A 111 -6.70 -30.19 7.38
CA LEU A 111 -6.53 -31.21 8.41
C LEU A 111 -5.21 -31.98 8.20
N PRO A 112 -4.55 -32.42 9.29
CA PRO A 112 -3.22 -33.02 9.19
C PRO A 112 -3.25 -34.48 8.71
N ASN A 113 -4.32 -35.22 8.98
CA ASN A 113 -4.52 -36.63 8.63
C ASN A 113 -6.02 -36.91 8.43
N LEU A 114 -6.43 -37.23 7.20
CA LEU A 114 -7.84 -37.30 6.78
C LEU A 114 -8.05 -38.44 5.77
N ILE A 115 -9.05 -39.29 6.00
CA ILE A 115 -9.55 -40.24 5.00
C ILE A 115 -10.78 -39.64 4.29
N TYR A 116 -10.82 -39.77 2.97
CA TYR A 116 -12.05 -39.62 2.17
C TYR A 116 -12.54 -41.00 1.74
N SER A 117 -13.85 -41.24 1.80
CA SER A 117 -14.46 -42.46 1.27
C SER A 117 -15.89 -42.25 0.75
N ASP A 118 -16.27 -42.98 -0.31
CA ASP A 118 -17.66 -43.13 -0.74
C ASP A 118 -18.25 -44.51 -0.41
N GLY A 119 -17.67 -45.20 0.58
CA GLY A 119 -17.99 -46.58 0.95
C GLY A 119 -17.43 -47.63 0.00
N HIS A 120 -17.23 -47.31 -1.28
CA HIS A 120 -16.65 -48.21 -2.28
C HIS A 120 -15.13 -48.01 -2.44
N SER A 121 -14.67 -46.77 -2.34
CA SER A 121 -13.26 -46.37 -2.46
C SER A 121 -12.77 -45.59 -1.24
N PHE A 122 -11.45 -45.57 -1.03
CA PHE A 122 -10.79 -44.87 0.09
C PHE A 122 -9.51 -44.20 -0.39
N SER A 123 -9.24 -43.01 0.15
CA SER A 123 -7.97 -42.31 -0.02
C SER A 123 -7.52 -41.67 1.29
N LEU A 124 -6.21 -41.65 1.51
CA LEU A 124 -5.58 -41.02 2.65
C LEU A 124 -4.93 -39.70 2.20
N TRP A 125 -5.21 -38.63 2.95
CA TRP A 125 -4.64 -37.30 2.74
C TRP A 125 -3.94 -36.86 4.01
N GLN A 126 -2.66 -36.50 3.90
CA GLN A 126 -1.88 -35.96 5.01
C GLN A 126 -1.31 -34.61 4.60
N ASP A 127 -1.48 -33.62 5.46
CA ASP A 127 -1.09 -32.22 5.26
C ASP A 127 -1.65 -31.49 4.00
N GLY A 128 -2.54 -32.16 3.24
CA GLY A 128 -3.12 -31.72 1.97
C GLY A 128 -2.67 -32.54 0.75
N GLU A 129 -1.72 -33.46 0.91
CA GLU A 129 -1.17 -34.33 -0.14
C GLU A 129 -1.72 -35.76 -0.06
N GLN A 130 -1.87 -36.45 -1.20
CA GLN A 130 -2.40 -37.82 -1.25
C GLN A 130 -1.31 -38.82 -0.86
N VAL A 131 -1.55 -39.61 0.18
CA VAL A 131 -0.63 -40.67 0.63
C VAL A 131 -1.03 -42.00 -0.02
N GLY A 132 -0.09 -42.59 -0.77
CA GLY A 132 -0.31 -43.85 -1.47
C GLY A 132 -1.31 -43.76 -2.63
N SER A 133 -1.80 -44.90 -3.08
CA SER A 133 -2.84 -45.03 -4.11
C SER A 133 -4.24 -45.10 -3.50
N ILE A 134 -5.23 -44.55 -4.21
CA ILE A 134 -6.64 -44.76 -3.89
C ILE A 134 -6.97 -46.25 -4.03
N VAL A 135 -7.50 -46.85 -2.97
CA VAL A 135 -7.95 -48.25 -2.96
C VAL A 135 -9.45 -48.31 -3.20
N THR A 136 -9.95 -49.40 -3.78
CA THR A 136 -11.37 -49.53 -4.20
C THR A 136 -11.79 -50.99 -4.18
N PHE A 137 -12.91 -51.31 -3.52
CA PHE A 137 -13.34 -52.70 -3.33
C PHE A 137 -13.58 -53.43 -4.66
N GLU A 138 -13.25 -54.73 -4.68
CA GLU A 138 -13.64 -55.62 -5.78
C GLU A 138 -15.11 -56.00 -5.60
N GLY A 139 -15.99 -55.32 -6.35
CA GLY A 139 -17.44 -55.50 -6.33
C GLY A 139 -18.20 -54.21 -6.01
N ASP A 140 -19.45 -54.14 -6.49
CA ASP A 140 -20.36 -53.02 -6.22
C ASP A 140 -20.97 -53.14 -4.81
N ILE A 141 -20.90 -52.05 -4.03
CA ILE A 141 -21.37 -52.01 -2.65
C ILE A 141 -22.90 -52.09 -2.49
N GLU A 142 -23.68 -51.75 -3.53
CA GLU A 142 -25.14 -51.87 -3.50
C GLU A 142 -25.59 -53.32 -3.71
N THR A 143 -24.91 -54.09 -4.56
CA THR A 143 -25.38 -55.43 -4.99
C THR A 143 -24.54 -56.61 -4.50
N ALA A 144 -23.25 -56.44 -4.22
CA ALA A 144 -22.34 -57.56 -3.90
C ALA A 144 -22.70 -58.28 -2.60
N GLY A 145 -22.95 -57.51 -1.52
CA GLY A 145 -23.14 -58.04 -0.17
C GLY A 145 -21.86 -58.70 0.35
N GLU A 146 -21.99 -59.91 0.91
CA GLU A 146 -20.87 -60.75 1.40
C GLU A 146 -19.83 -61.13 0.32
N ARG A 147 -20.11 -60.84 -0.96
CA ARG A 147 -19.18 -61.09 -2.08
C ARG A 147 -18.26 -59.91 -2.40
N LEU A 148 -18.38 -58.81 -1.65
CA LEU A 148 -17.46 -57.68 -1.72
C LEU A 148 -16.08 -58.13 -1.23
N LYS A 149 -15.01 -57.85 -1.97
CA LYS A 149 -13.65 -58.27 -1.63
C LYS A 149 -12.72 -57.09 -1.29
N PRO A 150 -11.78 -57.27 -0.34
CA PRO A 150 -10.77 -56.26 -0.02
C PRO A 150 -9.84 -55.95 -1.21
N PRO A 151 -9.48 -54.69 -1.46
CA PRO A 151 -8.37 -54.36 -2.34
C PRO A 151 -7.02 -54.56 -1.66
N ALA A 152 -5.99 -54.85 -2.45
CA ALA A 152 -4.61 -54.70 -2.02
C ALA A 152 -4.36 -53.26 -1.53
N GLY A 153 -3.66 -53.10 -0.40
CA GLY A 153 -3.38 -51.80 0.20
C GLY A 153 -4.40 -51.28 1.22
N LEU A 154 -5.53 -51.96 1.45
CA LEU A 154 -6.52 -51.48 2.44
C LEU A 154 -5.97 -51.42 3.87
N LEU A 155 -5.29 -52.50 4.30
CA LEU A 155 -4.65 -52.55 5.62
C LEU A 155 -3.52 -51.53 5.73
N ASP A 156 -2.70 -51.37 4.68
CA ASP A 156 -1.59 -50.41 4.65
C ASP A 156 -2.09 -48.96 4.81
N LEU A 157 -3.20 -48.62 4.15
CA LEU A 157 -3.84 -47.30 4.24
C LEU A 157 -4.35 -47.02 5.67
N PHE A 158 -5.08 -47.96 6.26
CA PHE A 158 -5.60 -47.78 7.62
C PHE A 158 -4.48 -47.85 8.69
N GLN A 159 -3.43 -48.64 8.47
CA GLN A 159 -2.24 -48.63 9.33
C GLN A 159 -1.54 -47.27 9.29
N ALA A 160 -1.32 -46.69 8.10
CA ALA A 160 -0.74 -45.35 7.94
C ALA A 160 -1.63 -44.23 8.52
N PHE A 161 -2.94 -44.43 8.59
CA PHE A 161 -3.88 -43.51 9.24
C PHE A 161 -3.86 -43.63 10.77
N PHE A 162 -3.97 -44.85 11.32
CA PHE A 162 -4.04 -45.07 12.78
C PHE A 162 -2.72 -44.84 13.50
N LEU A 163 -1.57 -45.14 12.85
CA LEU A 163 -0.25 -44.94 13.43
C LEU A 163 0.33 -43.54 13.15
N TRP A 164 -0.44 -42.64 12.54
CA TRP A 164 0.00 -41.29 12.26
C TRP A 164 0.36 -40.52 13.53
N GLN A 165 1.46 -39.79 13.49
CA GLN A 165 1.84 -38.80 14.50
C GLN A 165 2.29 -37.50 13.80
N PRO A 166 2.08 -36.33 14.42
CA PRO A 166 2.58 -35.07 13.88
C PRO A 166 4.10 -35.08 13.78
N ILE A 167 4.63 -34.60 12.65
CA ILE A 167 6.07 -34.42 12.45
C ILE A 167 6.47 -33.07 13.06
N ALA A 168 7.44 -33.09 13.98
CA ALA A 168 7.99 -31.88 14.56
C ALA A 168 8.62 -30.97 13.48
N PRO A 169 8.20 -29.70 13.35
CA PRO A 169 8.75 -28.80 12.35
C PRO A 169 10.20 -28.43 12.67
N ARG A 170 11.04 -28.38 11.64
CA ARG A 170 12.51 -28.30 11.75
C ARG A 170 13.05 -26.87 11.75
N ASN A 171 12.20 -25.89 11.50
CA ASN A 171 12.54 -24.46 11.35
C ASN A 171 11.26 -23.60 11.34
N ALA A 172 11.47 -22.28 11.49
CA ALA A 172 10.41 -21.26 11.47
C ALA A 172 9.48 -21.34 10.25
N LYS A 173 10.02 -21.56 9.04
CA LYS A 173 9.25 -21.58 7.78
C LYS A 173 8.31 -22.79 7.67
N GLU A 174 8.71 -23.92 8.23
CA GLU A 174 7.89 -25.14 8.31
C GLU A 174 6.79 -24.98 9.36
N LEU A 175 7.14 -24.51 10.56
CA LEU A 175 6.20 -24.16 11.64
C LEU A 175 5.16 -23.14 11.16
N ALA A 176 5.58 -22.10 10.44
CA ALA A 176 4.73 -21.08 9.85
C ALA A 176 3.70 -21.67 8.88
N ARG A 177 4.12 -22.55 7.96
CA ARG A 177 3.22 -23.18 6.98
C ARG A 177 2.14 -24.02 7.66
N ILE A 178 2.54 -24.84 8.63
CA ILE A 178 1.64 -25.70 9.41
C ILE A 178 0.65 -24.85 10.22
N SER A 179 1.16 -23.88 10.97
CA SER A 179 0.35 -22.98 11.82
C SER A 179 -0.62 -22.15 10.98
N ALA A 180 -0.19 -21.60 9.85
CA ALA A 180 -1.03 -20.82 8.94
C ALA A 180 -2.12 -21.68 8.26
N ARG A 181 -1.90 -22.98 8.06
CA ARG A 181 -2.92 -23.89 7.51
C ARG A 181 -4.01 -24.18 8.56
N LEU A 182 -3.62 -24.56 9.78
CA LEU A 182 -4.55 -24.89 10.87
C LEU A 182 -5.29 -23.66 11.42
N CYS A 183 -4.61 -22.50 11.52
CA CYS A 183 -5.24 -21.23 11.90
C CYS A 183 -6.34 -20.80 10.90
N ARG A 184 -6.14 -21.05 9.60
CA ARG A 184 -7.18 -20.77 8.58
C ARG A 184 -8.41 -21.66 8.77
N LEU A 185 -8.23 -22.93 9.13
CA LEU A 185 -9.35 -23.82 9.44
C LEU A 185 -10.15 -23.30 10.63
N LEU A 186 -9.49 -22.92 11.74
CA LEU A 186 -10.13 -22.34 12.92
C LEU A 186 -10.88 -21.04 12.59
N ARG A 187 -10.26 -20.12 11.84
CA ARG A 187 -10.91 -18.88 11.38
C ARG A 187 -12.16 -19.19 10.56
N ASP A 188 -12.05 -20.12 9.64
CA ASP A 188 -13.13 -20.49 8.72
C ASP A 188 -14.29 -21.17 9.47
N GLU A 189 -14.02 -21.97 10.50
CA GLU A 189 -15.04 -22.60 11.36
C GLU A 189 -15.76 -21.53 12.21
N VAL A 190 -15.03 -20.64 12.89
CA VAL A 190 -15.61 -19.49 13.61
C VAL A 190 -16.43 -18.61 12.65
N SER A 191 -15.95 -18.40 11.42
CA SER A 191 -16.64 -17.64 10.37
C SER A 191 -17.89 -18.33 9.82
N GLU A 192 -18.08 -19.63 10.03
CA GLU A 192 -19.32 -20.34 9.70
C GLU A 192 -20.29 -20.31 10.88
N GLN A 193 -19.80 -20.53 12.10
CA GLN A 193 -20.60 -20.47 13.33
C GLN A 193 -21.27 -19.10 13.57
N LEU A 194 -20.57 -18.00 13.27
CA LEU A 194 -21.15 -16.65 13.36
C LEU A 194 -22.26 -16.40 12.32
N LYS A 195 -22.21 -17.06 11.16
CA LYS A 195 -23.29 -16.99 10.14
C LYS A 195 -24.51 -17.83 10.52
N GLN A 196 -24.34 -18.79 11.43
CA GLN A 196 -25.41 -19.56 12.06
C GLN A 196 -25.87 -18.92 13.38
N GLU A 197 -25.43 -17.70 13.68
CA GLU A 197 -25.80 -16.91 14.85
C GLU A 197 -25.50 -17.62 16.20
N SER A 198 -24.58 -18.60 16.21
CA SER A 198 -24.19 -19.43 17.36
C SER A 198 -23.97 -18.61 18.64
N GLU A 199 -24.94 -18.68 19.57
CA GLU A 199 -25.12 -17.75 20.70
C GLU A 199 -23.80 -17.42 21.43
N ALA A 200 -23.06 -18.46 21.84
CA ALA A 200 -21.83 -18.33 22.60
C ALA A 200 -20.68 -17.63 21.84
N LEU A 201 -20.64 -17.74 20.51
CA LEU A 201 -19.67 -17.04 19.65
C LEU A 201 -20.18 -15.66 19.22
N THR A 202 -21.48 -15.49 19.00
CA THR A 202 -22.11 -14.20 18.68
C THR A 202 -22.01 -13.23 19.86
N THR A 203 -22.27 -13.68 21.09
CA THR A 203 -22.07 -12.88 22.32
C THR A 203 -20.59 -12.51 22.52
N LEU A 204 -19.67 -13.46 22.29
CA LEU A 204 -18.23 -13.21 22.36
C LEU A 204 -17.79 -12.17 21.31
N ALA A 205 -18.27 -12.28 20.06
CA ALA A 205 -17.99 -11.32 19.00
C ALA A 205 -18.57 -9.93 19.30
N GLY A 206 -19.79 -9.86 19.85
CA GLY A 206 -20.42 -8.62 20.28
C GLY A 206 -19.61 -7.89 21.35
N ALA A 207 -19.25 -8.56 22.45
CA ALA A 207 -18.47 -7.94 23.52
C ALA A 207 -16.99 -7.69 23.13
N TRP A 208 -16.42 -8.45 22.18
CA TRP A 208 -15.12 -8.13 21.57
C TRP A 208 -15.19 -6.86 20.71
N ARG A 209 -16.31 -6.61 20.01
CA ARG A 209 -16.56 -5.33 19.32
C ARG A 209 -16.66 -4.18 20.30
N GLU A 210 -17.52 -4.30 21.33
CA GLU A 210 -17.69 -3.26 22.36
C GLU A 210 -16.36 -2.89 23.03
N LEU A 211 -15.53 -3.87 23.40
CA LEU A 211 -14.28 -3.61 24.13
C LEU A 211 -13.07 -3.27 23.27
N LEU A 212 -12.92 -3.81 22.05
CA LEU A 212 -11.72 -3.59 21.23
C LEU A 212 -12.01 -2.89 19.91
N PHE A 213 -12.96 -3.39 19.11
CA PHE A 213 -13.15 -2.96 17.72
C PHE A 213 -14.64 -2.82 17.34
N PRO A 214 -15.30 -1.68 17.64
CA PRO A 214 -16.74 -1.52 17.37
C PRO A 214 -17.12 -1.73 15.89
N GLU A 215 -16.23 -1.33 14.98
CA GLU A 215 -16.36 -1.43 13.52
C GLU A 215 -15.87 -2.78 12.93
N ALA A 216 -15.64 -3.82 13.75
CA ALA A 216 -15.15 -5.11 13.25
C ALA A 216 -16.26 -6.03 12.71
N SER A 217 -16.18 -6.37 11.43
CA SER A 217 -16.98 -7.44 10.82
C SER A 217 -16.67 -8.82 11.40
N ASP A 218 -17.57 -9.79 11.23
CA ASP A 218 -17.40 -11.16 11.75
C ASP A 218 -16.14 -11.83 11.22
N VAL A 219 -15.76 -11.52 9.98
CA VAL A 219 -14.50 -11.97 9.36
C VAL A 219 -13.29 -11.46 10.13
N ARG A 220 -13.29 -10.18 10.58
CA ARG A 220 -12.20 -9.60 11.36
C ARG A 220 -12.13 -10.15 12.78
N PHE A 221 -13.28 -10.38 13.41
CA PHE A 221 -13.33 -11.04 14.72
C PHE A 221 -12.85 -12.50 14.64
N ALA A 222 -13.32 -13.27 13.65
CA ALA A 222 -12.92 -14.66 13.46
C ALA A 222 -11.41 -14.80 13.16
N ASP A 223 -10.85 -13.86 12.39
CA ASP A 223 -9.41 -13.80 12.13
C ASP A 223 -8.60 -13.50 13.39
N GLY A 224 -9.04 -12.49 14.17
CA GLY A 224 -8.44 -12.16 15.47
C GLY A 224 -8.51 -13.33 16.47
N TYR A 225 -9.66 -14.01 16.55
CA TYR A 225 -9.87 -15.21 17.38
C TYR A 225 -8.89 -16.33 17.01
N ALA A 226 -8.81 -16.67 15.72
CA ALA A 226 -8.00 -17.79 15.26
C ALA A 226 -6.50 -17.53 15.46
N GLN A 227 -6.05 -16.31 15.16
CA GLN A 227 -4.69 -15.89 15.48
C GLN A 227 -4.42 -15.96 16.99
N ALA A 228 -5.30 -15.39 17.83
CA ALA A 228 -5.14 -15.37 19.29
C ALA A 228 -4.94 -16.77 19.89
N VAL A 229 -5.77 -17.75 19.50
CA VAL A 229 -5.63 -19.14 19.94
C VAL A 229 -4.32 -19.75 19.43
N THR A 230 -4.01 -19.57 18.14
CA THR A 230 -2.80 -20.15 17.53
C THR A 230 -1.51 -19.61 18.16
N PHE A 231 -1.37 -18.29 18.32
CA PHE A 231 -0.20 -17.68 18.97
C PHE A 231 -0.15 -17.97 20.48
N GLY A 232 -1.29 -18.13 21.15
CA GLY A 232 -1.36 -18.58 22.55
C GLY A 232 -0.78 -19.98 22.74
N LEU A 233 -1.19 -20.94 21.91
CA LEU A 233 -0.67 -22.32 21.94
C LEU A 233 0.83 -22.38 21.59
N LEU A 234 1.26 -21.63 20.57
CA LEU A 234 2.67 -21.53 20.19
C LEU A 234 3.53 -20.91 21.31
N MET A 235 3.02 -19.89 22.00
CA MET A 235 3.69 -19.30 23.16
C MET A 235 3.83 -20.31 24.31
N ALA A 236 2.80 -21.12 24.57
CA ALA A 236 2.85 -22.16 25.58
C ALA A 236 3.97 -23.19 25.27
N ARG A 237 4.06 -23.65 24.01
CA ARG A 237 5.14 -24.54 23.56
C ARG A 237 6.53 -23.93 23.71
N ALA A 238 6.68 -22.64 23.40
CA ALA A 238 7.94 -21.93 23.57
C ALA A 238 8.35 -21.72 25.05
N LYS A 239 7.44 -21.94 26.00
CA LYS A 239 7.71 -22.00 27.44
C LYS A 239 7.78 -23.44 27.99
N GLY A 240 7.75 -24.45 27.12
CA GLY A 240 7.81 -25.87 27.50
C GLY A 240 6.49 -26.45 28.04
N ILE A 241 5.37 -25.74 27.94
CA ILE A 241 4.07 -26.20 28.43
C ILE A 241 3.48 -27.22 27.44
N GLU A 242 3.01 -28.36 27.94
CA GLU A 242 2.35 -29.41 27.18
C GLU A 242 0.88 -29.06 26.90
N LEU A 243 0.48 -29.06 25.63
CA LEU A 243 -0.88 -28.71 25.20
C LEU A 243 -1.86 -29.87 25.40
N ALA A 244 -1.35 -31.11 25.43
CA ALA A 244 -2.13 -32.32 25.72
C ALA A 244 -2.86 -32.25 27.09
N GLN A 245 -2.39 -31.41 28.01
CA GLN A 245 -2.99 -31.24 29.35
C GLN A 245 -4.26 -30.34 29.35
N GLY A 246 -4.63 -29.76 28.21
CA GLY A 246 -5.90 -29.06 27.99
C GLY A 246 -5.87 -27.55 28.20
N PHE A 247 -6.72 -26.84 27.43
CA PHE A 247 -6.71 -25.38 27.29
C PHE A 247 -6.73 -24.59 28.60
N ASN A 248 -7.54 -25.01 29.59
CA ASN A 248 -7.65 -24.29 30.86
C ASN A 248 -6.31 -24.28 31.61
N ARG A 249 -5.61 -25.42 31.68
CA ARG A 249 -4.31 -25.52 32.33
C ARG A 249 -3.24 -24.76 31.56
N VAL A 250 -3.21 -24.90 30.23
CA VAL A 250 -2.31 -24.12 29.36
C VAL A 250 -2.49 -22.62 29.59
N ALA A 251 -3.73 -22.14 29.77
CA ALA A 251 -4.02 -20.73 29.97
C ALA A 251 -3.69 -20.23 31.39
N ASP A 252 -3.84 -21.07 32.43
CA ASP A 252 -3.40 -20.75 33.78
C ASP A 252 -1.86 -20.76 33.91
N ASP A 253 -1.17 -21.77 33.35
CA ASP A 253 0.29 -21.84 33.29
C ASP A 253 0.89 -20.65 32.49
N LEU A 254 0.15 -20.13 31.48
CA LEU A 254 0.51 -18.88 30.77
C LEU A 254 0.18 -17.61 31.56
N ARG A 255 -0.86 -17.59 32.39
CA ARG A 255 -1.23 -16.43 33.23
C ARG A 255 -0.16 -16.14 34.26
N ASP A 256 0.42 -17.18 34.87
CA ASP A 256 1.48 -17.05 35.87
C ASP A 256 2.80 -16.50 35.27
N THR A 257 2.83 -16.25 33.95
CA THR A 257 3.88 -15.51 33.24
C THR A 257 3.46 -14.09 32.79
N ASN A 258 2.41 -13.53 33.41
CA ASN A 258 1.86 -12.18 33.21
C ASN A 258 1.54 -11.82 31.74
N SER A 259 1.00 -12.78 30.98
CA SER A 259 0.64 -12.58 29.57
C SER A 259 -0.85 -12.26 29.39
N LEU A 260 -1.15 -11.13 28.75
CA LEU A 260 -2.51 -10.78 28.29
C LEU A 260 -3.08 -11.87 27.35
N ILE A 261 -2.20 -12.58 26.65
CA ILE A 261 -2.53 -13.68 25.73
C ILE A 261 -2.97 -14.94 26.49
N GLY A 262 -2.43 -15.22 27.68
CA GLY A 262 -2.91 -16.33 28.52
C GLY A 262 -4.34 -16.09 29.02
N GLU A 263 -4.61 -14.87 29.48
CA GLU A 263 -5.97 -14.42 29.81
C GLU A 263 -6.90 -14.45 28.59
N ALA A 264 -6.47 -13.96 27.43
CA ALA A 264 -7.24 -14.04 26.20
C ALA A 264 -7.52 -15.50 25.79
N LEU A 265 -6.51 -16.38 25.81
CA LEU A 265 -6.67 -17.80 25.52
C LEU A 265 -7.69 -18.44 26.47
N ARG A 266 -7.65 -18.15 27.77
CA ARG A 266 -8.67 -18.61 28.72
C ARG A 266 -10.05 -18.09 28.33
N LEU A 267 -10.21 -16.81 28.05
CA LEU A 267 -11.51 -16.22 27.70
C LEU A 267 -12.09 -16.78 26.38
N LEU A 268 -11.25 -17.03 25.38
CA LEU A 268 -11.67 -17.60 24.09
C LEU A 268 -12.03 -19.09 24.18
N THR A 269 -11.45 -19.85 25.12
CA THR A 269 -11.58 -21.32 25.20
C THR A 269 -12.34 -21.84 26.42
N ASN A 270 -12.47 -21.12 27.53
CA ASN A 270 -13.08 -21.63 28.77
C ASN A 270 -14.60 -21.89 28.69
N ASN A 271 -15.28 -21.43 27.65
CA ASN A 271 -16.68 -21.77 27.41
C ASN A 271 -16.79 -23.19 26.79
N PRO A 272 -17.39 -24.19 27.46
CA PRO A 272 -17.49 -25.55 26.92
C PRO A 272 -18.30 -25.63 25.62
N ALA A 273 -19.27 -24.74 25.43
CA ALA A 273 -20.01 -24.66 24.18
C ALA A 273 -19.10 -24.21 23.03
N ASN A 274 -18.18 -23.26 23.25
CA ASN A 274 -17.19 -22.86 22.25
C ASN A 274 -16.20 -23.99 21.95
N GLN A 275 -15.73 -24.73 22.97
CA GLN A 275 -14.84 -25.88 22.74
C GLN A 275 -15.53 -26.98 21.92
N ALA A 276 -16.78 -27.33 22.25
CA ALA A 276 -17.56 -28.30 21.48
C ALA A 276 -17.86 -27.79 20.06
N THR A 277 -18.04 -26.48 19.90
CA THR A 277 -18.38 -25.82 18.64
C THR A 277 -17.18 -25.56 17.72
N LEU A 278 -15.94 -25.66 18.23
CA LEU A 278 -14.71 -25.51 17.46
C LEU A 278 -13.80 -26.74 17.60
N LYS A 279 -14.38 -27.88 18.01
CA LYS A 279 -13.67 -29.08 18.46
C LYS A 279 -12.67 -29.60 17.43
N THR A 280 -13.09 -29.76 16.18
CA THR A 280 -12.25 -30.24 15.08
C THR A 280 -11.00 -29.37 14.91
N SER A 281 -11.17 -28.05 14.78
CA SER A 281 -10.06 -27.12 14.59
C SER A 281 -9.15 -27.03 15.82
N LEU A 282 -9.72 -26.98 17.02
CA LEU A 282 -8.99 -26.87 18.28
C LEU A 282 -8.17 -28.14 18.59
N GLN A 283 -8.74 -29.33 18.40
CA GLN A 283 -8.01 -30.58 18.61
C GLN A 283 -6.90 -30.78 17.57
N ALA A 284 -7.13 -30.41 16.31
CA ALA A 284 -6.10 -30.46 15.27
C ALA A 284 -4.94 -29.48 15.56
N LEU A 285 -5.24 -28.26 15.99
CA LEU A 285 -4.24 -27.28 16.46
C LEU A 285 -3.44 -27.83 17.65
N THR A 286 -4.12 -28.24 18.73
CA THR A 286 -3.45 -28.80 19.92
C THR A 286 -2.56 -29.98 19.57
N LYS A 287 -3.08 -31.01 18.87
CA LYS A 287 -2.33 -32.23 18.57
C LYS A 287 -1.09 -31.96 17.70
N VAL A 288 -1.17 -31.07 16.72
CA VAL A 288 -0.03 -30.75 15.83
C VAL A 288 0.97 -29.81 16.50
N LEU A 289 0.50 -28.81 17.24
CA LEU A 289 1.38 -27.85 17.93
C LEU A 289 2.09 -28.48 19.14
N ASP A 290 1.54 -29.54 19.76
CA ASP A 290 2.22 -30.22 20.87
C ASP A 290 3.56 -30.84 20.47
N ALA A 291 3.71 -31.26 19.22
CA ALA A 291 4.96 -31.77 18.65
C ALA A 291 6.01 -30.67 18.32
N VAL A 292 5.71 -29.40 18.60
CA VAL A 292 6.65 -28.28 18.36
C VAL A 292 7.69 -28.22 19.48
N ASP A 293 8.97 -28.27 19.11
CA ASP A 293 10.11 -28.02 19.99
C ASP A 293 10.77 -26.67 19.64
N TRP A 294 10.49 -25.64 20.45
CA TRP A 294 10.97 -24.29 20.19
C TRP A 294 12.51 -24.14 20.28
N PRO A 295 13.23 -24.78 21.23
CA PRO A 295 14.69 -24.79 21.23
C PRO A 295 15.33 -25.24 19.90
N THR A 296 14.88 -26.36 19.30
CA THR A 296 15.40 -26.83 18.00
C THR A 296 15.09 -25.85 16.86
N ILE A 297 13.91 -25.23 16.89
CA ILE A 297 13.44 -24.30 15.84
C ILE A 297 14.15 -22.94 15.90
N SER A 298 14.46 -22.45 17.11
CA SER A 298 15.08 -21.14 17.32
C SER A 298 16.59 -21.15 17.39
N GLN A 299 17.21 -22.26 17.83
CA GLN A 299 18.67 -22.41 17.91
C GLN A 299 19.38 -21.32 18.76
N GLY A 300 18.61 -20.59 19.59
CA GLY A 300 19.08 -19.44 20.37
C GLY A 300 18.87 -18.07 19.72
N ASP A 301 18.38 -17.97 18.48
CA ASP A 301 18.09 -16.69 17.80
C ASP A 301 16.69 -16.14 18.19
N PRO A 302 16.59 -14.98 18.90
CA PRO A 302 15.32 -14.37 19.24
C PRO A 302 14.50 -13.90 18.03
N ASP A 303 15.15 -13.56 16.91
CA ASP A 303 14.49 -13.11 15.69
C ASP A 303 13.91 -14.26 14.85
N THR A 304 14.10 -15.52 15.24
CA THR A 304 13.30 -16.66 14.76
C THR A 304 11.79 -16.37 14.84
N TRP A 305 11.33 -15.70 15.91
CA TRP A 305 9.93 -15.31 16.07
C TRP A 305 9.45 -14.33 15.00
N LEU A 306 10.32 -13.42 14.55
CA LEU A 306 10.03 -12.49 13.47
C LEU A 306 9.92 -13.23 12.13
N TYR A 307 10.91 -14.06 11.79
CA TYR A 307 10.91 -14.80 10.53
C TYR A 307 9.72 -15.77 10.44
N PHE A 308 9.38 -16.43 11.56
CA PHE A 308 8.16 -17.22 11.69
C PHE A 308 6.89 -16.38 11.42
N TYR A 309 6.79 -15.17 11.98
CA TYR A 309 5.61 -14.32 11.77
C TYR A 309 5.48 -13.80 10.34
N GLU A 310 6.60 -13.45 9.68
CA GLU A 310 6.60 -13.06 8.27
C GLU A 310 6.17 -14.21 7.35
N ASP A 311 6.76 -15.41 7.52
CA ASP A 311 6.36 -16.60 6.77
C ASP A 311 4.91 -17.02 7.07
N PHE A 312 4.47 -16.86 8.32
CA PHE A 312 3.09 -17.13 8.73
C PHE A 312 2.13 -16.21 7.98
N LEU A 313 2.33 -14.88 8.02
CA LEU A 313 1.46 -13.93 7.32
C LEU A 313 1.46 -14.14 5.81
N GLU A 314 2.60 -14.53 5.22
CA GLU A 314 2.70 -14.79 3.77
C GLU A 314 1.87 -16.03 3.34
N VAL A 315 1.82 -17.07 4.16
CA VAL A 315 1.03 -18.30 3.92
C VAL A 315 -0.44 -18.16 4.38
N TYR A 316 -0.69 -17.35 5.43
CA TYR A 316 -1.99 -17.17 6.06
C TYR A 316 -2.89 -16.20 5.29
N ASP A 317 -2.46 -14.94 5.12
CA ASP A 317 -3.15 -13.98 4.26
C ASP A 317 -2.22 -12.85 3.75
N ASN A 318 -1.77 -13.05 2.51
CA ASN A 318 -1.00 -12.10 1.71
C ASN A 318 -1.76 -10.82 1.31
N THR A 319 -3.05 -10.74 1.64
CA THR A 319 -3.93 -9.55 1.51
C THR A 319 -3.90 -8.76 2.82
N LEU A 320 -4.10 -9.44 3.96
CA LEU A 320 -3.99 -8.85 5.31
C LEU A 320 -2.66 -8.09 5.47
N ARG A 321 -1.52 -8.72 5.12
CA ARG A 321 -0.18 -8.10 5.13
C ARG A 321 -0.12 -6.75 4.37
N LYS A 322 -0.94 -6.57 3.33
CA LYS A 322 -1.01 -5.34 2.51
C LYS A 322 -2.06 -4.35 3.01
N GLU A 323 -3.19 -4.83 3.55
CA GLU A 323 -4.25 -3.98 4.08
C GLU A 323 -3.89 -3.32 5.42
N THR A 324 -3.14 -4.04 6.27
CA THR A 324 -2.74 -3.56 7.59
C THR A 324 -1.51 -2.66 7.52
N GLY A 325 -0.72 -2.76 6.43
CA GLY A 325 0.48 -1.95 6.22
C GLY A 325 1.66 -2.33 7.13
N SER A 326 1.60 -3.51 7.76
CA SER A 326 2.57 -4.02 8.74
C SER A 326 3.88 -4.48 8.06
N TYR A 327 4.61 -3.53 7.47
CA TYR A 327 5.95 -3.80 6.93
C TYR A 327 6.97 -3.84 8.06
N TYR A 328 7.73 -4.93 8.17
CA TYR A 328 8.85 -5.01 9.10
C TYR A 328 9.86 -3.89 8.84
N THR A 329 10.15 -3.11 9.87
CA THR A 329 11.16 -2.04 9.84
C THR A 329 12.55 -2.66 9.99
N PRO A 330 13.48 -2.44 9.03
CA PRO A 330 14.83 -2.99 9.09
C PRO A 330 15.60 -2.52 10.34
N PRO A 331 16.44 -3.35 10.98
CA PRO A 331 17.21 -2.96 12.16
C PRO A 331 18.04 -1.70 11.93
N GLU A 332 18.65 -1.55 10.76
CA GLU A 332 19.52 -0.44 10.40
C GLU A 332 18.76 0.91 10.36
N VAL A 333 17.47 0.87 10.04
CA VAL A 333 16.55 2.02 10.09
C VAL A 333 16.17 2.33 11.54
N VAL A 334 15.84 1.30 12.32
CA VAL A 334 15.43 1.42 13.72
C VAL A 334 16.59 1.95 14.59
N GLU A 335 17.77 1.33 14.53
CA GLU A 335 18.97 1.78 15.25
C GLU A 335 19.30 3.23 14.94
N SER A 336 19.26 3.61 13.66
CA SER A 336 19.59 4.98 13.24
C SER A 336 18.55 5.99 13.72
N MET A 337 17.25 5.68 13.68
CA MET A 337 16.21 6.54 14.24
C MET A 337 16.35 6.69 15.77
N THR A 338 16.56 5.58 16.48
CA THR A 338 16.77 5.56 17.93
C THR A 338 18.00 6.38 18.33
N ARG A 339 19.13 6.20 17.63
CA ARG A 339 20.36 6.99 17.83
C ARG A 339 20.13 8.48 17.59
N LEU A 340 19.47 8.86 16.48
CA LEU A 340 19.20 10.27 16.18
C LEU A 340 18.27 10.93 17.22
N VAL A 341 17.31 10.20 17.78
CA VAL A 341 16.49 10.69 18.91
C VAL A 341 17.33 10.84 20.19
N ASP A 342 18.20 9.88 20.49
CA ASP A 342 19.12 9.93 21.63
C ASP A 342 20.11 11.10 21.55
N GLU A 343 20.63 11.39 20.34
CA GLU A 343 21.45 12.58 20.06
C GLU A 343 20.69 13.89 20.33
N VAL A 344 19.41 14.01 19.93
CA VAL A 344 18.60 15.20 20.25
C VAL A 344 18.41 15.35 21.76
N LEU A 345 18.14 14.27 22.49
CA LEU A 345 17.98 14.31 23.95
C LEU A 345 19.29 14.69 24.68
N LYS A 346 20.43 14.21 24.17
CA LYS A 346 21.77 14.51 24.72
C LYS A 346 22.28 15.90 24.33
N SER A 347 21.76 16.49 23.26
CA SER A 347 22.08 17.84 22.79
C SER A 347 21.81 18.92 23.84
N ASP A 348 22.47 20.06 23.74
CA ASP A 348 22.32 21.14 24.71
C ASP A 348 20.92 21.80 24.70
N ASP A 349 20.06 21.54 23.71
CA ASP A 349 18.67 22.00 23.68
C ASP A 349 17.78 21.28 24.72
N PHE A 350 18.06 20.00 25.00
CA PHE A 350 17.37 19.18 26.00
C PHE A 350 18.22 18.95 27.27
N GLY A 351 19.53 18.83 27.14
CA GLY A 351 20.50 18.69 28.23
C GLY A 351 20.51 17.33 28.95
N LEU A 352 19.78 16.33 28.44
CA LEU A 352 19.63 15.03 29.09
C LEU A 352 20.82 14.13 28.73
N ARG A 353 21.92 14.23 29.47
CA ARG A 353 23.19 13.52 29.14
C ARG A 353 23.06 11.99 29.07
N SER A 354 22.15 11.37 29.83
CA SER A 354 21.82 9.94 29.71
C SER A 354 20.88 9.60 28.54
N GLY A 355 20.41 10.60 27.79
CA GLY A 355 19.55 10.44 26.61
C GLY A 355 18.30 9.60 26.88
N LEU A 356 18.07 8.58 26.05
CA LEU A 356 16.97 7.63 26.18
C LEU A 356 17.00 6.82 27.50
N ALA A 357 18.15 6.72 28.18
CA ALA A 357 18.25 6.09 29.50
C ALA A 357 17.76 7.00 30.65
N SER A 358 17.54 8.29 30.40
CA SER A 358 17.10 9.26 31.40
C SER A 358 15.70 8.92 31.96
N PRO A 359 15.48 8.96 33.29
CA PRO A 359 14.16 8.69 33.89
C PRO A 359 13.11 9.77 33.55
N ALA A 360 13.53 10.92 33.00
CA ALA A 360 12.63 11.99 32.54
C ALA A 360 12.08 11.76 31.11
N VAL A 361 12.42 10.65 30.46
CA VAL A 361 12.05 10.36 29.06
C VAL A 361 11.03 9.21 29.01
N THR A 362 9.76 9.53 28.77
CA THR A 362 8.74 8.52 28.43
C THR A 362 8.70 8.33 26.91
N VAL A 363 8.80 7.08 26.46
CA VAL A 363 8.85 6.70 25.04
C VAL A 363 7.60 5.91 24.68
N VAL A 364 6.94 6.26 23.58
CA VAL A 364 5.80 5.51 23.02
C VAL A 364 6.10 5.08 21.58
N ASP A 365 5.91 3.79 21.28
CA ASP A 365 5.63 3.34 19.91
C ASP A 365 4.11 3.22 19.70
N PRO A 366 3.49 4.04 18.82
CA PRO A 366 2.05 4.07 18.61
C PRO A 366 1.53 2.95 17.71
N ALA A 367 2.40 2.18 17.03
CA ALA A 367 2.04 1.13 16.09
C ALA A 367 3.20 0.11 15.98
N MET A 368 3.48 -0.61 17.07
CA MET A 368 4.75 -1.33 17.23
C MET A 368 4.93 -2.54 16.32
N GLY A 369 3.86 -3.10 15.75
CA GLY A 369 3.89 -4.37 15.02
C GLY A 369 4.50 -5.48 15.87
N THR A 370 5.62 -6.04 15.40
CA THR A 370 6.39 -7.08 16.10
C THR A 370 7.38 -6.53 17.15
N GLY A 371 7.25 -5.28 17.58
CA GLY A 371 8.00 -4.69 18.70
C GLY A 371 9.38 -4.11 18.34
N THR A 372 9.71 -3.93 17.06
CA THR A 372 11.10 -3.68 16.64
C THR A 372 11.70 -2.37 17.16
N TYR A 373 10.94 -1.26 17.25
CA TYR A 373 11.47 -0.03 17.89
C TYR A 373 11.66 -0.18 19.40
N VAL A 374 10.77 -0.90 20.08
CA VAL A 374 10.87 -1.19 21.52
C VAL A 374 12.17 -1.94 21.82
N LEU A 375 12.48 -2.97 21.02
CA LEU A 375 13.74 -3.70 21.05
C LEU A 375 14.95 -2.79 20.73
N GLY A 376 14.83 -1.96 19.70
CA GLY A 376 15.89 -1.02 19.31
C GLY A 376 16.23 0.00 20.40
N VAL A 377 15.22 0.51 21.12
CA VAL A 377 15.39 1.40 22.28
C VAL A 377 16.08 0.67 23.44
N LEU A 378 15.69 -0.57 23.74
CA LEU A 378 16.34 -1.38 24.77
C LEU A 378 17.81 -1.69 24.42
N LYS A 379 18.11 -2.12 23.19
CA LYS A 379 19.48 -2.36 22.69
C LYS A 379 20.34 -1.11 22.74
N HIS A 380 19.80 0.04 22.33
CA HIS A 380 20.53 1.32 22.35
C HIS A 380 20.82 1.78 23.78
N ILE A 381 19.86 1.64 24.70
CA ILE A 381 20.06 1.96 26.12
C ILE A 381 21.09 1.03 26.74
N ALA A 382 21.00 -0.28 26.53
CA ALA A 382 21.98 -1.24 27.04
C ALA A 382 23.41 -0.94 26.53
N ARG A 383 23.56 -0.66 25.23
CA ARG A 383 24.82 -0.24 24.61
C ARG A 383 25.35 1.05 25.25
N SER A 384 24.55 2.12 25.26
CA SER A 384 24.95 3.42 25.81
C SER A 384 25.24 3.37 27.32
N VAL A 385 24.60 2.49 28.09
CA VAL A 385 24.87 2.30 29.53
C VAL A 385 26.15 1.48 29.73
N THR A 386 26.36 0.42 28.95
CA THR A 386 27.62 -0.35 28.98
C THR A 386 28.83 0.53 28.68
N GLU A 387 28.72 1.43 27.69
CA GLU A 387 29.79 2.34 27.27
C GLU A 387 30.13 3.43 28.29
N ASN A 388 29.17 3.85 29.13
CA ASN A 388 29.35 5.00 30.06
C ASN A 388 29.42 4.59 31.55
N GLU A 389 28.77 3.50 31.94
CA GLU A 389 28.60 3.06 33.33
C GLU A 389 29.03 1.58 33.55
N GLY A 390 29.29 0.83 32.47
CA GLY A 390 29.71 -0.57 32.50
C GLY A 390 28.56 -1.58 32.55
N GLU A 391 28.88 -2.85 32.23
CA GLU A 391 27.90 -3.96 32.13
C GLU A 391 27.00 -4.09 33.38
N GLY A 392 27.56 -3.88 34.57
CA GLY A 392 26.82 -3.99 35.83
C GLY A 392 25.67 -2.99 36.00
N ALA A 393 25.69 -1.86 35.28
CA ALA A 393 24.62 -0.85 35.32
C ALA A 393 23.43 -1.20 34.40
N VAL A 394 23.66 -2.00 33.35
CA VAL A 394 22.67 -2.31 32.30
C VAL A 394 21.36 -2.84 32.89
N LYS A 395 21.44 -3.78 33.84
CA LYS A 395 20.26 -4.37 34.48
C LYS A 395 19.36 -3.31 35.14
N GLY A 396 19.96 -2.40 35.91
CA GLY A 396 19.21 -1.33 36.57
C GLY A 396 18.58 -0.35 35.58
N ALA A 397 19.33 0.02 34.53
CA ALA A 397 18.83 0.90 33.47
C ALA A 397 17.68 0.26 32.67
N ILE A 398 17.74 -1.03 32.35
CA ILE A 398 16.68 -1.76 31.65
C ILE A 398 15.44 -1.91 32.56
N GLU A 399 15.59 -2.36 33.82
CA GLU A 399 14.47 -2.43 34.78
C GLU A 399 13.78 -1.06 34.99
N ALA A 400 14.55 0.05 35.00
CA ALA A 400 14.00 1.41 35.06
C ALA A 400 13.35 1.87 33.73
N THR A 401 13.82 1.38 32.58
CA THR A 401 13.29 1.75 31.26
C THR A 401 11.93 1.13 30.98
N LEU A 402 11.71 -0.12 31.40
CA LEU A 402 10.43 -0.82 31.19
C LEU A 402 9.23 -0.08 31.83
N LYS A 403 9.46 0.73 32.87
CA LYS A 403 8.42 1.55 33.52
C LYS A 403 7.95 2.74 32.69
N ARG A 404 8.69 3.14 31.66
CA ARG A 404 8.50 4.38 30.86
C ARG A 404 8.62 4.15 29.35
N LEU A 405 8.69 2.88 28.92
CA LEU A 405 8.73 2.45 27.53
C LEU A 405 7.41 1.75 27.21
N ILE A 406 6.58 2.40 26.40
CA ILE A 406 5.18 2.07 26.16
C ILE A 406 4.99 1.67 24.70
N ALA A 407 4.14 0.69 24.43
CA ALA A 407 3.84 0.26 23.08
C ALA A 407 2.36 -0.08 22.87
N PHE A 408 1.81 0.36 21.72
CA PHE A 408 0.44 0.08 21.30
C PHE A 408 0.44 -0.72 20.00
N GLU A 409 -0.43 -1.73 19.90
CA GLU A 409 -0.66 -2.51 18.69
C GLU A 409 -2.14 -2.92 18.58
N LEU A 410 -2.66 -2.94 17.36
CA LEU A 410 -4.04 -3.33 17.04
C LEU A 410 -4.17 -4.86 16.90
N GLN A 411 -3.13 -5.53 16.40
CA GLN A 411 -3.12 -6.96 16.12
C GLN A 411 -2.61 -7.79 17.31
N LEU A 412 -3.48 -8.62 17.89
CA LEU A 412 -3.11 -9.55 18.96
C LEU A 412 -2.02 -10.56 18.55
N GLY A 413 -1.94 -10.94 17.26
CA GLY A 413 -0.85 -11.78 16.75
C GLY A 413 0.52 -11.07 16.74
N ALA A 414 0.59 -9.85 16.20
CA ALA A 414 1.82 -9.05 16.21
C ALA A 414 2.24 -8.67 17.64
N PHE A 415 1.27 -8.33 18.49
CA PHE A 415 1.47 -8.12 19.92
C PHE A 415 2.10 -9.32 20.63
N ALA A 416 1.65 -10.55 20.34
CA ALA A 416 2.22 -11.75 20.94
C ALA A 416 3.68 -11.97 20.55
N VAL A 417 4.00 -11.77 19.26
CA VAL A 417 5.37 -11.84 18.73
C VAL A 417 6.25 -10.74 19.34
N ALA A 418 5.71 -9.52 19.49
CA ALA A 418 6.40 -8.44 20.17
C ALA A 418 6.70 -8.77 21.64
N GLN A 419 5.69 -9.25 22.39
CA GLN A 419 5.84 -9.55 23.82
C GLN A 419 6.89 -10.65 24.05
N LEU A 420 6.96 -11.65 23.17
CA LEU A 420 7.96 -12.71 23.23
C LEU A 420 9.38 -12.23 22.89
N ARG A 421 9.55 -11.46 21.81
CA ARG A 421 10.88 -10.90 21.46
C ARG A 421 11.39 -9.98 22.57
N ILE A 422 10.54 -9.10 23.10
CA ILE A 422 10.91 -8.16 24.18
C ILE A 422 11.21 -8.90 25.49
N LEU A 423 10.46 -9.96 25.82
CA LEU A 423 10.74 -10.78 27.00
C LEU A 423 12.09 -11.51 26.87
N ALA A 424 12.39 -12.10 25.72
CA ALA A 424 13.67 -12.77 25.45
C ALA A 424 14.84 -11.77 25.55
N GLU A 425 14.71 -10.61 24.91
CA GLU A 425 15.68 -9.52 24.96
C GLU A 425 15.96 -9.03 26.39
N VAL A 426 14.92 -8.84 27.21
CA VAL A 426 15.10 -8.42 28.61
C VAL A 426 15.79 -9.51 29.43
N ILE A 427 15.54 -10.80 29.15
CA ILE A 427 16.24 -11.91 29.82
C ILE A 427 17.72 -11.94 29.40
N GLU A 428 18.02 -11.73 28.12
CA GLU A 428 19.40 -11.63 27.61
C GLU A 428 20.17 -10.45 28.24
N LEU A 429 19.57 -9.26 28.25
CA LEU A 429 20.19 -8.03 28.76
C LEU A 429 20.28 -7.94 30.30
N THR A 430 19.53 -8.76 31.05
CA THR A 430 19.46 -8.65 32.52
C THR A 430 19.70 -9.95 33.29
N GLY A 431 19.82 -11.09 32.61
CA GLY A 431 19.96 -12.42 33.19
C GLY A 431 18.74 -12.90 34.01
N ALA A 432 17.57 -12.27 33.86
CA ALA A 432 16.35 -12.62 34.58
C ALA A 432 15.08 -12.16 33.84
N SER A 433 13.94 -12.76 34.18
CA SER A 433 12.64 -12.22 33.76
C SER A 433 12.39 -10.83 34.38
N PRO A 434 11.66 -9.92 33.68
CA PRO A 434 11.30 -8.62 34.24
C PRO A 434 10.47 -8.76 35.51
N ARG A 435 10.75 -7.88 36.49
CA ARG A 435 10.02 -7.79 37.76
C ARG A 435 8.67 -7.06 37.67
N GLU A 436 8.46 -6.34 36.57
CA GLU A 436 7.33 -5.44 36.33
C GLU A 436 6.58 -5.89 35.06
N GLU A 437 5.27 -5.61 34.97
CA GLU A 437 4.51 -5.86 33.74
C GLU A 437 5.06 -5.00 32.57
N LEU A 438 5.31 -5.60 31.40
CA LEU A 438 5.68 -4.87 30.19
C LEU A 438 4.53 -3.93 29.79
N ARG A 439 4.81 -2.63 29.59
CA ARG A 439 3.80 -1.60 29.29
C ARG A 439 3.33 -1.61 27.82
N MET A 440 2.89 -2.79 27.38
CA MET A 440 2.43 -3.08 26.03
C MET A 440 0.92 -3.33 26.06
N PHE A 441 0.16 -2.74 25.13
CA PHE A 441 -1.30 -2.82 25.13
C PHE A 441 -1.88 -3.17 23.76
N VAL A 442 -2.89 -4.05 23.75
CA VAL A 442 -3.71 -4.32 22.57
C VAL A 442 -4.80 -3.27 22.53
N THR A 443 -4.66 -2.30 21.63
CA THR A 443 -5.51 -1.11 21.56
C THR A 443 -5.40 -0.44 20.19
N ASP A 444 -6.46 0.26 19.76
CA ASP A 444 -6.31 1.28 18.72
C ASP A 444 -5.76 2.56 19.37
N THR A 445 -4.63 3.06 18.84
CA THR A 445 -4.02 4.33 19.26
C THR A 445 -4.88 5.53 18.88
N LEU A 446 -5.67 5.41 17.80
CA LEU A 446 -6.53 6.47 17.27
C LEU A 446 -7.96 6.44 17.86
N CYS A 447 -8.27 5.51 18.78
CA CYS A 447 -9.57 5.53 19.46
C CYS A 447 -9.74 6.78 20.32
N ASP A 448 -10.98 7.02 20.75
CA ASP A 448 -11.28 8.08 21.72
C ASP A 448 -10.60 7.77 23.06
N PRO A 449 -9.77 8.68 23.60
CA PRO A 449 -9.11 8.45 24.87
C PRO A 449 -10.07 8.57 26.06
N GLU A 450 -11.25 9.18 25.90
CA GLU A 450 -12.27 9.31 26.95
C GLU A 450 -13.33 8.19 26.89
N ASP A 451 -13.37 7.38 25.83
CA ASP A 451 -14.32 6.26 25.72
C ASP A 451 -13.89 5.05 26.57
N ASP A 452 -14.27 5.10 27.85
CA ASP A 452 -14.28 3.96 28.77
C ASP A 452 -15.71 3.35 28.91
N ALA A 453 -16.68 3.76 28.07
CA ALA A 453 -18.11 3.50 28.29
C ALA A 453 -18.52 2.01 28.19
N GLY A 454 -17.76 1.20 27.44
CA GLY A 454 -18.00 -0.25 27.30
C GLY A 454 -17.69 -1.09 28.55
N VAL A 455 -17.05 -0.53 29.59
CA VAL A 455 -16.48 -1.30 30.71
C VAL A 455 -17.54 -1.82 31.71
N LEU A 456 -18.75 -1.29 31.72
CA LEU A 456 -19.81 -1.64 32.70
C LEU A 456 -20.42 -3.05 32.53
N ARG A 457 -20.00 -3.84 31.55
CA ARG A 457 -20.38 -5.25 31.38
C ARG A 457 -19.14 -6.15 31.56
N GLY A 458 -18.97 -6.69 32.76
CA GLY A 458 -17.77 -7.41 33.22
C GLY A 458 -17.50 -8.79 32.59
N ILE A 459 -17.59 -8.92 31.26
CA ILE A 459 -17.39 -10.19 30.54
C ILE A 459 -15.89 -10.48 30.33
N PHE A 460 -15.05 -9.46 30.12
CA PHE A 460 -13.60 -9.62 29.85
C PHE A 460 -12.70 -8.70 30.70
N PRO A 461 -12.51 -8.97 32.00
CA PRO A 461 -11.78 -8.08 32.92
C PRO A 461 -10.34 -7.74 32.50
N ALA A 462 -9.57 -8.70 31.98
CA ALA A 462 -8.18 -8.47 31.58
C ALA A 462 -8.05 -7.55 30.35
N ILE A 463 -8.93 -7.72 29.36
CA ILE A 463 -8.98 -6.88 28.15
C ILE A 463 -9.48 -5.47 28.53
N ALA A 464 -10.49 -5.37 29.39
CA ALA A 464 -10.96 -4.09 29.93
C ALA A 464 -9.86 -3.36 30.73
N LYS A 465 -9.11 -4.05 31.61
CA LYS A 465 -7.94 -3.48 32.31
C LYS A 465 -6.89 -2.97 31.32
N SER A 466 -6.59 -3.74 30.27
CA SER A 466 -5.62 -3.34 29.22
C SER A 466 -6.08 -2.09 28.47
N ARG A 467 -7.35 -2.03 28.03
CA ARG A 467 -7.91 -0.84 27.39
C ARG A 467 -7.91 0.37 28.32
N GLN A 468 -8.41 0.22 29.55
CA GLN A 468 -8.45 1.29 30.55
C GLN A 468 -7.05 1.86 30.83
N ALA A 469 -6.04 1.00 31.04
CA ALA A 469 -4.66 1.45 31.22
C ALA A 469 -4.12 2.16 29.98
N SER A 470 -4.42 1.66 28.77
CA SER A 470 -4.03 2.34 27.53
C SER A 470 -4.70 3.70 27.35
N ASN A 471 -5.97 3.83 27.73
CA ASN A 471 -6.72 5.09 27.68
C ASN A 471 -6.20 6.07 28.74
N GLN A 472 -5.92 5.61 29.96
CA GLN A 472 -5.28 6.41 31.00
C GLN A 472 -3.93 6.99 30.53
N ILE A 473 -3.11 6.20 29.84
CA ILE A 473 -1.86 6.69 29.22
C ILE A 473 -2.16 7.75 28.14
N LYS A 474 -3.13 7.49 27.24
CA LYS A 474 -3.54 8.44 26.20
C LYS A 474 -4.08 9.76 26.77
N ARG A 475 -4.75 9.75 27.93
CA ARG A 475 -5.21 10.94 28.67
C ARG A 475 -4.08 11.58 29.49
N GLU A 476 -3.68 10.94 30.57
CA GLU A 476 -3.03 11.55 31.73
C GLU A 476 -1.49 11.56 31.66
N GLU A 477 -0.85 10.57 31.03
CA GLU A 477 0.60 10.46 31.09
C GLU A 477 1.30 11.37 30.05
N PRO A 478 2.31 12.17 30.43
CA PRO A 478 3.10 12.96 29.49
C PRO A 478 4.12 12.08 28.76
N VAL A 479 4.23 12.27 27.45
CA VAL A 479 5.10 11.49 26.56
C VAL A 479 6.20 12.39 25.99
N THR A 480 7.46 12.04 26.24
CA THR A 480 8.63 12.81 25.81
C THR A 480 9.04 12.47 24.38
N VAL A 481 8.86 11.21 23.96
CA VAL A 481 9.26 10.70 22.65
C VAL A 481 8.14 9.85 22.06
N VAL A 482 7.73 10.15 20.83
CA VAL A 482 6.99 9.21 19.99
C VAL A 482 7.89 8.78 18.84
N ILE A 483 8.13 7.47 18.70
CA ILE A 483 8.98 6.87 17.66
C ILE A 483 8.28 5.66 17.03
N GLY A 484 8.35 5.47 15.71
CA GLY A 484 7.66 4.34 15.08
C GLY A 484 7.53 4.38 13.55
N ASN A 485 6.84 3.38 13.02
CA ASN A 485 6.54 3.20 11.59
C ASN A 485 5.02 2.98 11.37
N PRO A 486 4.20 4.04 11.36
CA PRO A 486 2.75 3.92 11.31
C PRO A 486 2.22 3.57 9.90
N PRO A 487 1.12 2.84 9.77
CA PRO A 487 0.69 2.22 8.51
C PRO A 487 0.32 3.21 7.38
N TYR A 488 0.79 2.91 6.16
CA TYR A 488 0.79 3.82 5.00
C TYR A 488 -0.52 3.90 4.20
N ARG A 489 -1.67 3.49 4.77
CA ARG A 489 -2.93 3.33 4.03
C ARG A 489 -3.48 4.66 3.50
N GLU A 490 -3.57 4.80 2.18
CA GLU A 490 -4.19 5.96 1.52
C GLU A 490 -5.73 5.94 1.61
N ARG A 491 -6.35 7.13 1.56
CA ARG A 491 -7.82 7.32 1.54
C ARG A 491 -8.55 6.67 2.73
N ALA A 492 -7.90 6.61 3.88
CA ALA A 492 -8.34 5.97 5.11
C ALA A 492 -9.47 6.74 5.85
N LYS A 493 -10.41 7.35 5.14
CA LYS A 493 -11.57 8.02 5.74
C LYS A 493 -12.35 7.01 6.61
N GLY A 494 -12.61 7.37 7.87
CA GLY A 494 -13.30 6.52 8.84
C GLY A 494 -12.39 5.58 9.62
N PHE A 495 -11.08 5.57 9.33
CA PHE A 495 -10.06 4.83 10.09
C PHE A 495 -9.17 5.77 10.92
N GLY A 496 -9.63 7.00 11.17
CA GLY A 496 -8.92 7.99 12.00
C GLY A 496 -9.46 8.13 13.42
N GLY A 497 -10.47 7.33 13.79
CA GLY A 497 -11.11 7.35 15.10
C GLY A 497 -11.38 8.78 15.61
N TRP A 498 -10.91 9.06 16.82
CA TRP A 498 -11.03 10.37 17.48
C TRP A 498 -10.24 11.47 16.79
N VAL A 499 -9.11 11.15 16.15
CA VAL A 499 -8.32 12.15 15.40
C VAL A 499 -9.11 12.71 14.22
N GLU A 500 -9.90 11.88 13.51
CA GLU A 500 -10.77 12.32 12.42
C GLU A 500 -12.15 12.83 12.89
N SER A 501 -12.72 12.27 13.96
CA SER A 501 -14.11 12.51 14.36
C SER A 501 -14.30 13.45 15.55
N GLY A 502 -13.29 13.62 16.41
CA GLY A 502 -13.43 14.23 17.72
C GLY A 502 -14.18 13.31 18.69
N ASN A 503 -14.64 13.89 19.81
CA ASN A 503 -15.52 13.21 20.76
C ASN A 503 -16.89 13.92 20.77
N THR A 504 -17.94 13.20 20.35
CA THR A 504 -19.30 13.77 20.26
C THR A 504 -20.06 13.80 21.59
N GLN A 505 -19.53 13.20 22.65
CA GLN A 505 -20.12 13.20 24.00
C GLN A 505 -19.58 14.36 24.84
N THR A 506 -18.32 14.75 24.64
CA THR A 506 -17.65 15.88 25.34
C THR A 506 -17.55 17.14 24.48
N GLU A 507 -18.20 17.16 23.31
CA GLU A 507 -18.14 18.21 22.28
C GLU A 507 -16.71 18.60 21.81
N THR A 508 -15.72 17.74 22.05
CA THR A 508 -14.32 17.98 21.68
C THR A 508 -14.14 17.89 20.16
N SER A 509 -13.65 18.95 19.54
CA SER A 509 -13.38 19.02 18.10
C SER A 509 -12.31 18.03 17.64
N ALA A 510 -12.46 17.49 16.42
CA ALA A 510 -11.51 16.55 15.83
C ALA A 510 -10.11 17.21 15.64
N PRO A 511 -9.03 16.66 16.23
CA PRO A 511 -7.67 17.21 16.10
C PRO A 511 -7.15 17.36 14.66
N LEU A 512 -7.69 16.60 13.70
CA LEU A 512 -7.38 16.76 12.27
C LEU A 512 -7.82 18.13 11.71
N LEU A 513 -8.78 18.82 12.34
CA LEU A 513 -9.26 20.13 11.91
C LEU A 513 -8.19 21.22 12.03
N ASP A 514 -7.29 21.13 13.01
CA ASP A 514 -6.14 22.04 13.16
C ASP A 514 -5.22 22.05 11.92
N TRP A 515 -5.21 20.92 11.21
CA TRP A 515 -4.43 20.68 9.99
C TRP A 515 -5.24 20.83 8.70
N MET A 516 -6.53 21.16 8.76
CA MET A 516 -7.31 21.53 7.58
C MET A 516 -6.88 22.93 7.10
N PRO A 517 -6.36 23.09 5.87
CA PRO A 517 -6.04 24.41 5.33
C PRO A 517 -7.34 25.20 5.05
N PRO A 518 -7.36 26.52 5.36
CA PRO A 518 -8.45 27.43 4.98
C PRO A 518 -8.77 27.39 3.48
N LYS A 519 -10.03 27.68 3.12
CA LYS A 519 -10.52 27.61 1.72
C LYS A 519 -9.83 28.63 0.82
N GLU A 520 -9.44 29.74 1.44
CA GLU A 520 -8.82 30.94 0.87
C GLU A 520 -7.45 30.63 0.26
N TRP A 521 -6.78 29.55 0.70
CA TRP A 521 -5.51 29.09 0.15
C TRP A 521 -5.66 28.28 -1.15
N GLY A 522 -6.89 27.99 -1.60
CA GLY A 522 -7.17 27.29 -2.87
C GLY A 522 -6.80 25.80 -2.92
N VAL A 523 -6.14 25.25 -1.88
CA VAL A 523 -5.67 23.85 -1.83
C VAL A 523 -6.74 22.83 -1.46
N SER A 524 -7.99 23.24 -1.24
CA SER A 524 -9.12 22.41 -0.76
C SER A 524 -9.35 21.11 -1.54
N ALA A 525 -9.04 21.05 -2.84
CA ALA A 525 -9.15 19.83 -3.65
C ALA A 525 -8.13 18.72 -3.29
N HIS A 526 -7.11 19.06 -2.49
CA HIS A 526 -6.01 18.19 -2.09
C HIS A 526 -6.09 17.76 -0.62
N THR A 527 -7.01 18.31 0.20
CA THR A 527 -7.17 17.93 1.63
C THR A 527 -7.59 16.48 1.83
N LYS A 528 -8.13 15.83 0.80
CA LYS A 528 -8.33 14.37 0.75
C LYS A 528 -7.09 13.54 1.09
N HIS A 529 -5.88 14.10 0.90
CA HIS A 529 -4.61 13.43 1.24
C HIS A 529 -4.22 13.54 2.72
N LEU A 530 -4.84 14.44 3.49
CA LEU A 530 -4.75 14.44 4.96
C LEU A 530 -5.57 13.29 5.59
N ARG A 531 -6.43 12.63 4.81
CA ARG A 531 -7.11 11.37 5.17
C ARG A 531 -6.30 10.13 4.75
N ASN A 532 -5.00 10.16 5.00
CA ASN A 532 -4.12 9.01 4.87
C ASN A 532 -3.72 8.58 6.29
N LEU A 533 -3.68 7.27 6.56
CA LEU A 533 -3.61 6.75 7.93
C LEU A 533 -2.36 7.23 8.69
N TYR A 534 -1.19 7.28 8.03
CA TYR A 534 0.04 7.83 8.61
C TYR A 534 -0.10 9.30 9.08
N VAL A 535 -1.01 10.09 8.50
CA VAL A 535 -1.27 11.49 8.89
C VAL A 535 -2.02 11.55 10.23
N TYR A 536 -2.92 10.59 10.48
CA TYR A 536 -3.64 10.50 11.75
C TYR A 536 -2.69 10.13 12.88
N PHE A 537 -1.76 9.19 12.63
CA PHE A 537 -0.66 8.89 13.55
C PHE A 537 0.28 10.08 13.78
N TRP A 538 0.63 10.84 12.73
CA TRP A 538 1.38 12.10 12.89
C TRP A 538 0.62 13.12 13.76
N ARG A 539 -0.68 13.34 13.54
CA ARG A 539 -1.47 14.31 14.33
C ARG A 539 -1.64 13.86 15.78
N TRP A 540 -1.85 12.56 16.00
CA TRP A 540 -1.89 11.96 17.33
C TRP A 540 -0.56 12.13 18.07
N ALA A 541 0.56 11.85 17.40
CA ALA A 541 1.89 11.98 17.97
C ALA A 541 2.21 13.43 18.37
N THR A 542 1.97 14.40 17.48
CA THR A 542 2.20 15.80 17.82
C THR A 542 1.21 16.31 18.87
N TRP A 543 -0.04 15.83 18.86
CA TRP A 543 -0.98 16.12 19.94
C TRP A 543 -0.44 15.63 21.28
N LYS A 544 -0.06 14.35 21.38
CA LYS A 544 0.32 13.75 22.66
C LYS A 544 1.62 14.32 23.25
N VAL A 545 2.54 14.77 22.40
CA VAL A 545 3.85 15.35 22.82
C VAL A 545 3.82 16.88 22.94
N PHE A 546 3.05 17.61 22.12
CA PHE A 546 3.10 19.08 22.06
C PHE A 546 1.82 19.81 22.47
N ASP A 547 0.65 19.17 22.53
CA ASP A 547 -0.64 19.84 22.76
C ASP A 547 -1.39 19.32 24.00
N CYS A 548 -1.39 18.00 24.24
CA CYS A 548 -2.14 17.29 25.28
C CYS A 548 -1.84 17.78 26.71
N HIS A 549 -0.58 18.16 26.97
CA HIS A 549 -0.09 18.62 28.27
C HIS A 549 0.56 20.00 28.10
N PRO A 550 -0.21 21.11 28.19
CA PRO A 550 0.28 22.46 27.90
C PRO A 550 1.45 22.92 28.78
N GLU A 551 1.65 22.29 29.93
CA GLU A 551 2.75 22.52 30.87
C GLU A 551 3.98 21.62 30.63
N LYS A 552 3.86 20.59 29.77
CA LYS A 552 4.93 19.61 29.43
C LYS A 552 5.11 19.41 27.93
N ARG A 553 5.11 20.49 27.16
CA ARG A 553 5.20 20.49 25.68
C ARG A 553 6.60 20.13 25.11
N SER A 554 7.55 19.69 25.93
CA SER A 554 8.94 19.44 25.51
C SER A 554 9.13 17.97 25.14
N GLY A 555 9.51 17.70 23.89
CA GLY A 555 9.65 16.33 23.40
C GLY A 555 9.98 16.22 21.90
N ILE A 556 9.90 14.99 21.39
CA ILE A 556 10.34 14.61 20.04
C ILE A 556 9.28 13.69 19.39
N VAL A 557 9.01 13.91 18.10
CA VAL A 557 8.27 12.97 17.24
C VAL A 557 9.18 12.53 16.10
N CYS A 558 9.48 11.23 15.99
CA CYS A 558 10.35 10.65 14.97
C CYS A 558 9.68 9.47 14.26
N LEU A 559 9.12 9.72 13.08
CA LEU A 559 8.34 8.71 12.34
C LEU A 559 8.88 8.50 10.92
N ILE A 560 8.89 7.25 10.47
CA ILE A 560 9.18 6.90 9.08
C ILE A 560 7.87 6.70 8.31
N THR A 561 7.63 7.53 7.28
CA THR A 561 6.31 7.66 6.63
C THR A 561 6.40 8.06 5.16
N VAL A 562 5.27 7.99 4.44
CA VAL A 562 5.19 8.38 3.02
C VAL A 562 5.47 9.89 2.85
N ALA A 563 6.47 10.22 2.02
CA ALA A 563 7.04 11.56 1.89
C ALA A 563 6.12 12.62 1.23
N GLY A 564 4.88 12.25 0.86
CA GLY A 564 3.93 13.13 0.17
C GLY A 564 3.56 14.41 0.94
N PHE A 565 3.81 14.47 2.25
CA PHE A 565 3.58 15.68 3.05
C PHE A 565 4.70 16.72 2.97
N LEU A 566 5.92 16.33 2.55
CA LEU A 566 7.07 17.23 2.48
C LEU A 566 6.84 18.40 1.51
N ASN A 567 6.19 18.16 0.36
CA ASN A 567 5.87 19.20 -0.62
C ASN A 567 4.38 19.26 -1.01
N GLY A 568 3.57 18.24 -0.72
CA GLY A 568 2.19 18.16 -1.20
C GLY A 568 1.32 19.34 -0.76
N PRO A 569 0.47 19.89 -1.64
CA PRO A 569 -0.28 21.13 -1.36
C PRO A 569 -1.38 20.95 -0.31
N GLY A 570 -1.95 19.75 -0.19
CA GLY A 570 -2.91 19.43 0.87
C GLY A 570 -2.33 19.52 2.29
N PHE A 571 -1.00 19.48 2.43
CA PHE A 571 -0.29 19.40 3.71
C PHE A 571 0.30 20.74 4.19
N GLN A 572 -0.07 21.87 3.55
CA GLN A 572 0.46 23.20 3.91
C GLN A 572 0.28 23.54 5.39
N ARG A 573 -0.91 23.32 5.95
CA ARG A 573 -1.22 23.63 7.36
C ARG A 573 -0.52 22.67 8.34
N MET A 574 -0.32 21.40 7.98
CA MET A 574 0.49 20.45 8.75
C MET A 574 1.96 20.91 8.84
N ARG A 575 2.57 21.33 7.72
CA ARG A 575 3.96 21.83 7.72
C ARG A 575 4.12 23.15 8.47
N GLU A 576 3.11 24.02 8.40
CA GLU A 576 3.04 25.25 9.17
C GLU A 576 2.95 24.97 10.68
N TYR A 577 1.99 24.17 11.14
CA TYR A 577 1.88 23.76 12.55
C TYR A 577 3.18 23.14 13.08
N LEU A 578 3.86 22.31 12.28
CA LEU A 578 5.16 21.74 12.65
C LEU A 578 6.25 22.81 12.78
N ARG A 579 6.33 23.78 11.85
CA ARG A 579 7.26 24.93 11.97
C ARG A 579 6.91 25.86 13.14
N GLU A 580 5.64 26.08 13.43
CA GLU A 580 5.18 26.93 14.55
C GLU A 580 5.53 26.28 15.90
N SER A 581 5.38 24.95 15.98
CA SER A 581 5.54 24.18 17.23
C SER A 581 6.98 23.80 17.57
N CYS A 582 7.80 23.42 16.59
CA CYS A 582 9.12 22.79 16.82
C CYS A 582 10.28 23.80 16.78
N ASP A 583 11.42 23.47 17.39
CA ASP A 583 12.67 24.24 17.25
C ASP A 583 13.43 23.83 15.99
N ARG A 584 13.54 22.52 15.78
CA ARG A 584 14.32 21.88 14.71
C ARG A 584 13.52 20.72 14.12
N ILE A 585 13.62 20.55 12.80
CA ILE A 585 13.05 19.42 12.06
C ILE A 585 14.14 18.89 11.12
N TRP A 586 14.40 17.60 11.17
CA TRP A 586 15.31 16.91 10.26
C TRP A 586 14.51 15.96 9.37
N VAL A 587 14.77 15.99 8.07
CA VAL A 587 14.09 15.17 7.04
C VAL A 587 15.14 14.35 6.29
N ILE A 588 15.05 13.03 6.39
CA ILE A 588 15.88 12.10 5.60
C ILE A 588 15.02 11.48 4.51
N ASP A 589 15.26 11.85 3.25
CA ASP A 589 14.64 11.19 2.11
C ASP A 589 15.31 9.85 1.84
N CYS A 590 14.55 8.76 2.02
CA CYS A 590 15.03 7.40 1.82
C CYS A 590 14.77 6.88 0.40
N SER A 591 14.08 7.68 -0.42
CA SER A 591 13.61 7.34 -1.78
C SER A 591 14.02 8.40 -2.81
N PRO A 592 15.32 8.77 -2.92
CA PRO A 592 15.82 9.78 -3.85
C PRO A 592 15.53 9.46 -5.32
N GLU A 593 15.25 8.20 -5.66
CA GLU A 593 14.84 7.77 -7.00
C GLU A 593 13.38 8.16 -7.35
N GLY A 594 12.61 8.63 -6.37
CA GLY A 594 11.22 9.08 -6.55
C GLY A 594 10.16 7.97 -6.44
N HIS A 595 9.10 8.09 -7.23
CA HIS A 595 7.96 7.17 -7.20
C HIS A 595 8.25 5.85 -7.94
N GLN A 596 7.75 4.74 -7.39
CA GLN A 596 7.92 3.38 -7.91
C GLN A 596 9.39 3.00 -8.20
N PRO A 597 10.33 3.20 -7.25
CA PRO A 597 11.74 2.86 -7.44
C PRO A 597 11.93 1.33 -7.57
N GLU A 598 13.07 0.87 -8.06
CA GLU A 598 13.35 -0.57 -8.19
C GLU A 598 13.29 -1.31 -6.85
N VAL A 599 12.92 -2.59 -6.86
CA VAL A 599 12.68 -3.37 -5.63
C VAL A 599 13.94 -3.50 -4.76
N ASN A 600 15.10 -3.52 -5.40
CA ASN A 600 16.45 -3.61 -4.80
C ASN A 600 16.98 -2.27 -4.21
N THR A 601 16.35 -1.12 -4.49
CA THR A 601 16.75 0.20 -3.95
C THR A 601 15.84 0.70 -2.82
N ARG A 602 14.67 0.09 -2.64
CA ARG A 602 13.72 0.41 -1.58
C ARG A 602 14.24 0.00 -0.20
N ILE A 603 14.12 0.90 0.78
CA ILE A 603 14.27 0.53 2.20
C ILE A 603 13.20 -0.49 2.65
N PHE A 604 11.98 -0.40 2.12
CA PHE A 604 10.89 -1.38 2.28
C PHE A 604 10.51 -1.98 0.92
N GLN A 605 10.93 -3.21 0.61
CA GLN A 605 10.80 -3.78 -0.73
C GLN A 605 9.35 -3.81 -1.28
N GLY A 606 8.34 -4.00 -0.42
CA GLY A 606 6.93 -3.98 -0.80
C GLY A 606 6.33 -2.59 -1.07
N VAL A 607 6.94 -1.51 -0.57
CA VAL A 607 6.40 -0.15 -0.66
C VAL A 607 6.82 0.53 -1.96
N GLN A 608 5.87 1.07 -2.72
CA GLN A 608 6.14 1.72 -4.01
C GLN A 608 6.12 3.25 -3.94
N GLN A 609 5.61 3.80 -2.85
CA GLN A 609 5.58 5.22 -2.54
C GLN A 609 6.96 5.70 -2.05
N PRO A 610 7.35 6.96 -2.31
CA PRO A 610 8.50 7.57 -1.65
C PRO A 610 8.30 7.62 -0.13
N VAL A 611 9.31 7.21 0.62
CA VAL A 611 9.33 7.19 2.09
C VAL A 611 10.45 8.07 2.63
N CYS A 612 10.17 8.81 3.70
CA CYS A 612 11.15 9.60 4.44
C CYS A 612 11.06 9.33 5.95
N ILE A 613 12.18 9.52 6.65
CA ILE A 613 12.22 9.67 8.10
C ILE A 613 12.09 11.17 8.39
N VAL A 614 11.22 11.56 9.33
CA VAL A 614 11.20 12.93 9.84
C VAL A 614 11.27 12.91 11.36
N LEU A 615 12.23 13.66 11.91
CA LEU A 615 12.40 13.92 13.33
C LEU A 615 12.07 15.40 13.58
N ALA A 616 11.04 15.67 14.37
CA ALA A 616 10.62 17.00 14.78
C ALA A 616 10.77 17.15 16.30
N SER A 617 11.53 18.14 16.77
CA SER A 617 11.86 18.33 18.19
C SER A 617 11.41 19.68 18.72
N ARG A 618 10.84 19.69 19.92
CA ARG A 618 10.47 20.89 20.68
C ARG A 618 11.14 20.85 22.04
N SER A 619 12.02 21.81 22.31
CA SER A 619 12.68 21.99 23.61
C SER A 619 11.81 22.80 24.57
N ASN A 620 12.23 22.88 25.84
CA ASN A 620 11.70 23.85 26.80
C ASN A 620 12.20 25.29 26.55
N ARG A 621 13.08 25.50 25.56
CA ARG A 621 13.59 26.81 25.14
C ARG A 621 12.91 27.37 23.89
N LYS A 622 11.91 26.66 23.35
CA LYS A 622 11.15 27.07 22.16
C LYS A 622 10.59 28.48 22.32
N GLN A 623 11.12 29.40 21.53
CA GLN A 623 10.65 30.78 21.48
C GLN A 623 9.32 30.86 20.70
N ASP A 624 8.36 31.62 21.22
CA ASP A 624 7.12 31.90 20.51
C ASP A 624 7.37 32.77 19.26
N GLY A 625 6.56 32.60 18.22
CA GLY A 625 6.70 33.28 16.93
C GLY A 625 7.89 32.82 16.07
N LYS A 626 8.98 32.33 16.67
CA LYS A 626 10.14 31.77 15.94
C LYS A 626 9.77 30.43 15.29
N LEU A 627 9.95 30.34 13.97
CA LEU A 627 9.70 29.12 13.20
C LEU A 627 10.87 28.12 13.31
N ALA A 628 10.55 26.83 13.19
CA ALA A 628 11.52 25.74 13.21
C ALA A 628 12.55 25.84 12.08
N THR A 629 13.82 25.54 12.39
CA THR A 629 14.85 25.30 11.37
C THR A 629 14.62 23.92 10.77
N VAL A 630 14.45 23.83 9.44
CA VAL A 630 14.16 22.56 8.76
C VAL A 630 15.36 22.14 7.91
N LYS A 631 16.03 21.06 8.30
CA LYS A 631 17.16 20.45 7.58
C LYS A 631 16.70 19.25 6.77
N PHE A 632 17.20 19.10 5.55
CA PHE A 632 16.94 17.99 4.64
C PHE A 632 18.23 17.30 4.21
N ARG A 633 18.19 15.98 4.06
CA ARG A 633 19.28 15.17 3.48
C ARG A 633 18.68 14.00 2.72
N ALA A 634 19.14 13.76 1.49
CA ALA A 634 18.81 12.55 0.76
C ALA A 634 19.82 11.45 1.10
N LEU A 635 19.35 10.20 1.22
CA LEU A 635 20.21 9.03 1.11
C LEU A 635 20.73 8.89 -0.33
N PRO A 636 21.84 8.16 -0.58
CA PRO A 636 22.31 7.91 -1.95
C PRO A 636 21.28 7.09 -2.75
N ALA A 637 21.12 7.43 -4.03
CA ALA A 637 20.35 6.62 -4.96
C ALA A 637 21.09 5.31 -5.27
N GLY A 638 20.36 4.20 -5.30
CA GLY A 638 20.92 2.86 -5.57
C GLY A 638 20.57 1.82 -4.52
N LYS A 639 21.37 0.75 -4.45
CA LYS A 639 21.06 -0.46 -3.66
C LYS A 639 20.73 -0.14 -2.20
N ARG A 640 19.70 -0.81 -1.67
CA ARG A 640 19.23 -0.74 -0.27
C ARG A 640 20.35 -0.76 0.77
N GLN A 641 21.37 -1.59 0.58
CA GLN A 641 22.50 -1.72 1.51
C GLN A 641 23.28 -0.41 1.68
N LEU A 642 23.59 0.30 0.59
CA LEU A 642 24.31 1.57 0.63
C LEU A 642 23.51 2.67 1.36
N LYS A 643 22.17 2.60 1.27
CA LYS A 643 21.27 3.48 2.03
C LYS A 643 21.33 3.20 3.53
N PHE A 644 21.39 1.93 3.94
CA PHE A 644 21.55 1.53 5.35
C PHE A 644 22.91 1.94 5.91
N GLU A 645 24.00 1.61 5.20
CA GLU A 645 25.37 2.01 5.54
C GLU A 645 25.49 3.53 5.70
N THR A 646 24.88 4.31 4.79
CA THR A 646 24.86 5.77 4.90
C THR A 646 24.02 6.24 6.08
N LEU A 647 22.81 5.70 6.26
CA LEU A 647 21.87 6.11 7.32
C LEU A 647 22.47 5.89 8.72
N GLN A 648 23.17 4.78 8.93
CA GLN A 648 23.91 4.50 10.17
C GLN A 648 24.98 5.56 10.46
N GLN A 649 25.58 6.18 9.45
CA GLN A 649 26.63 7.20 9.57
C GLN A 649 26.11 8.66 9.72
N ILE A 650 24.81 8.92 9.56
CA ILE A 650 24.26 10.30 9.65
C ILE A 650 24.26 10.78 11.10
N GLY A 651 25.03 11.82 11.43
CA GLY A 651 24.88 12.63 12.65
C GLY A 651 23.98 13.84 12.43
N LEU A 652 23.38 14.40 13.50
CA LEU A 652 22.44 15.53 13.40
C LEU A 652 23.06 16.87 12.94
N ASP A 653 24.37 17.05 13.15
CA ASP A 653 25.12 18.28 12.85
C ASP A 653 26.20 18.07 11.75
N ASP A 654 26.11 16.97 11.00
CA ASP A 654 26.92 16.71 9.80
C ASP A 654 26.86 17.86 8.77
N SER A 655 27.93 18.05 8.00
CA SER A 655 27.96 18.95 6.84
C SER A 655 27.08 18.51 5.66
N GLY A 656 26.50 17.29 5.71
CA GLY A 656 25.64 16.73 4.66
C GLY A 656 24.18 17.20 4.71
N TRP A 657 23.79 18.03 5.68
CA TRP A 657 22.45 18.60 5.79
C TRP A 657 22.30 19.90 4.98
N GLN A 658 21.18 20.06 4.28
CA GLN A 658 20.82 21.27 3.54
C GLN A 658 19.63 21.95 4.23
N ASP A 659 19.67 23.28 4.39
CA ASP A 659 18.54 24.01 4.97
C ASP A 659 17.40 24.19 3.95
N CYS A 660 16.18 23.89 4.38
CA CYS A 660 14.96 24.11 3.59
C CYS A 660 14.51 25.55 3.76
N ALA A 661 14.56 26.34 2.68
CA ALA A 661 14.19 27.75 2.76
C ALA A 661 12.75 27.95 3.23
N ILE A 662 12.56 29.04 3.96
CA ILE A 662 11.27 29.68 4.16
C ILE A 662 11.19 30.74 3.06
N ASP A 663 10.22 30.63 2.15
CA ASP A 663 10.04 31.59 1.06
C ASP A 663 9.66 32.97 1.63
N SER A 664 10.64 33.87 1.67
CA SER A 664 10.52 35.26 2.14
C SER A 664 10.25 36.24 1.00
N ASP A 665 10.80 35.97 -0.18
CA ASP A 665 10.93 36.93 -1.28
C ASP A 665 9.78 36.79 -2.30
N CYS A 666 9.01 35.70 -2.20
CA CYS A 666 7.73 35.51 -2.86
C CYS A 666 6.61 35.30 -1.80
N HIS A 667 5.64 36.21 -1.76
CA HIS A 667 4.57 36.30 -0.74
C HIS A 667 3.57 35.11 -0.68
N GLN A 668 3.88 33.93 -1.22
CA GLN A 668 2.88 32.87 -1.45
C GLN A 668 2.79 31.80 -0.36
N LEU A 669 3.88 31.43 0.34
CA LEU A 669 3.87 30.31 1.31
C LEU A 669 4.43 30.62 2.71
N GLY A 670 5.65 31.15 2.85
CA GLY A 670 6.25 31.41 4.16
C GLY A 670 6.35 30.16 5.05
N SER A 671 5.73 30.20 6.22
CA SER A 671 5.54 29.06 7.16
C SER A 671 5.12 27.74 6.48
N ARG A 672 4.31 27.82 5.41
CA ARG A 672 3.70 26.70 4.67
C ARG A 672 4.60 26.09 3.59
N SER A 673 5.81 26.64 3.41
CA SER A 673 6.79 26.20 2.40
C SER A 673 7.08 24.70 2.48
N PRO A 674 7.54 24.04 1.40
CA PRO A 674 8.00 22.65 1.46
C PRO A 674 9.06 22.40 2.54
N PHE A 675 9.25 21.14 2.91
CA PHE A 675 10.39 20.63 3.68
C PHE A 675 11.42 20.02 2.71
N LEU A 676 11.83 20.82 1.71
CA LEU A 676 12.83 20.48 0.69
C LEU A 676 13.81 21.66 0.56
N PRO A 677 15.08 21.41 0.20
CA PRO A 677 16.06 22.47 -0.01
C PRO A 677 15.73 23.26 -1.28
N THR A 678 16.07 24.55 -1.29
CA THR A 678 16.01 25.35 -2.51
C THR A 678 17.19 24.97 -3.39
N SER A 679 16.94 24.36 -4.55
CA SER A 679 17.98 24.12 -5.54
C SER A 679 18.63 25.44 -5.96
N SER A 680 19.95 25.50 -5.94
CA SER A 680 20.77 26.67 -6.32
C SER A 680 20.68 27.06 -7.80
N ASP A 681 19.85 26.39 -8.59
CA ASP A 681 19.65 26.63 -10.01
C ASP A 681 18.84 27.90 -10.27
N GLN A 682 19.31 28.71 -11.22
CA GLN A 682 18.58 29.88 -11.77
C GLN A 682 17.16 29.54 -12.26
N TRP A 683 16.90 28.26 -12.50
CA TRP A 683 15.58 27.69 -12.84
C TRP A 683 14.45 28.13 -11.90
N LEU A 684 14.69 28.19 -10.58
CA LEU A 684 13.67 28.62 -9.62
C LEU A 684 13.43 30.14 -9.60
N SER A 685 14.33 30.94 -10.16
CA SER A 685 14.15 32.39 -10.28
C SER A 685 13.30 32.81 -11.50
N TYR A 686 13.07 31.89 -12.44
CA TYR A 686 12.27 32.16 -13.62
C TYR A 686 10.76 32.02 -13.34
N PRO A 687 9.90 32.87 -13.96
CA PRO A 687 8.47 32.77 -13.80
C PRO A 687 7.90 31.43 -14.30
N CYS A 688 7.04 30.83 -13.50
CA CYS A 688 6.23 29.67 -13.89
C CYS A 688 5.26 30.04 -15.02
N LEU A 689 5.10 29.15 -16.02
CA LEU A 689 4.20 29.36 -17.18
C LEU A 689 2.80 29.87 -16.78
N GLN A 690 2.21 29.26 -15.75
CA GLN A 690 0.88 29.61 -15.25
C GLN A 690 0.77 31.01 -14.64
N HIS A 691 1.88 31.66 -14.29
CA HIS A 691 1.89 33.02 -13.77
C HIS A 691 1.96 34.08 -14.87
N LEU A 692 2.20 33.70 -16.13
CA LEU A 692 2.15 34.60 -17.29
C LEU A 692 0.70 34.90 -17.73
N PHE A 693 -0.25 34.03 -17.38
CA PHE A 693 -1.65 34.06 -17.81
C PHE A 693 -2.64 34.48 -16.71
N ASN A 694 -3.79 34.98 -17.14
CA ASN A 694 -4.94 35.32 -16.30
C ASN A 694 -5.84 34.09 -16.03
N TYR A 695 -6.05 33.26 -17.05
CA TYR A 695 -6.78 32.00 -16.97
C TYR A 695 -5.95 30.82 -17.50
N ASN A 696 -6.08 29.67 -16.86
CA ASN A 696 -5.63 28.37 -17.34
C ASN A 696 -6.40 27.26 -16.63
N GLY A 697 -6.63 26.13 -17.30
CA GLY A 697 -7.55 25.10 -16.82
C GLY A 697 -7.27 23.70 -17.37
N SER A 698 -8.17 22.76 -17.10
CA SER A 698 -8.13 21.43 -17.73
C SER A 698 -8.59 21.50 -19.18
N GLY A 699 -8.21 20.53 -20.01
CA GLY A 699 -8.92 20.27 -21.26
C GLY A 699 -10.36 19.82 -21.02
N VAL A 700 -11.11 19.66 -22.11
CA VAL A 700 -12.45 19.08 -22.10
C VAL A 700 -12.34 17.59 -21.78
N MET A 701 -13.16 17.05 -20.89
CA MET A 701 -13.20 15.61 -20.60
C MET A 701 -14.52 15.00 -21.10
N PRO A 702 -14.56 14.42 -22.30
CA PRO A 702 -15.70 13.66 -22.84
C PRO A 702 -16.14 12.56 -21.86
N GLY A 703 -15.19 11.74 -21.42
CA GLY A 703 -15.40 10.64 -20.47
C GLY A 703 -16.25 9.48 -21.01
N ARG A 704 -16.53 9.49 -22.33
CA ARG A 704 -17.05 8.42 -23.17
C ARG A 704 -16.50 8.66 -24.58
N THR A 705 -16.04 7.62 -25.27
CA THR A 705 -15.34 7.76 -26.55
C THR A 705 -16.27 7.82 -27.76
N TRP A 706 -17.50 7.31 -27.66
CA TRP A 706 -18.41 7.22 -28.82
C TRP A 706 -18.83 8.58 -29.38
N ILE A 707 -18.74 9.66 -28.59
CA ILE A 707 -18.99 11.05 -29.05
C ILE A 707 -17.81 11.69 -29.79
N ILE A 708 -16.75 10.93 -30.06
CA ILE A 708 -15.54 11.33 -30.79
C ILE A 708 -15.34 10.40 -32.01
N ALA A 709 -15.04 10.94 -33.18
CA ALA A 709 -14.78 10.17 -34.41
C ALA A 709 -13.95 10.98 -35.43
N PRO A 710 -13.29 10.34 -36.41
CA PRO A 710 -12.53 11.04 -37.45
C PRO A 710 -13.43 11.73 -38.48
N ASP A 711 -14.72 11.41 -38.50
CA ASP A 711 -15.74 11.88 -39.42
C ASP A 711 -17.04 12.27 -38.69
N GLN A 712 -17.86 13.13 -39.31
CA GLN A 712 -19.14 13.57 -38.72
C GLN A 712 -20.22 12.49 -38.82
N GLU A 713 -20.26 11.74 -39.92
CA GLU A 713 -21.29 10.73 -40.23
C GLU A 713 -21.37 9.65 -39.14
N SER A 714 -20.22 9.18 -38.65
CA SER A 714 -20.10 8.25 -37.52
C SER A 714 -20.75 8.79 -36.24
N LEU A 715 -20.65 10.10 -35.98
CA LEU A 715 -21.22 10.71 -34.78
C LEU A 715 -22.74 10.86 -34.88
N GLU A 716 -23.22 11.26 -36.06
CA GLU A 716 -24.65 11.32 -36.35
C GLU A 716 -25.28 9.92 -36.33
N ALA A 717 -24.63 8.91 -36.93
CA ALA A 717 -25.08 7.52 -36.89
C ALA A 717 -25.13 6.95 -35.46
N ARG A 718 -24.11 7.20 -34.63
CA ARG A 718 -24.09 6.77 -33.21
C ARG A 718 -25.17 7.49 -32.39
N TRP A 719 -25.35 8.80 -32.60
CA TRP A 719 -26.41 9.57 -31.94
C TRP A 719 -27.80 9.07 -32.34
N ASN A 720 -28.03 8.88 -33.64
CA ASN A 720 -29.28 8.35 -34.18
C ASN A 720 -29.56 6.93 -33.68
N THR A 721 -28.53 6.10 -33.50
CA THR A 721 -28.65 4.78 -32.83
C THR A 721 -29.09 4.95 -31.38
N LEU A 722 -28.48 5.86 -30.61
CA LEU A 722 -28.83 6.10 -29.21
C LEU A 722 -30.26 6.62 -29.00
N ILE A 723 -30.72 7.59 -29.80
CA ILE A 723 -32.06 8.18 -29.62
C ILE A 723 -33.19 7.26 -30.10
N ASN A 724 -32.94 6.38 -31.08
CA ASN A 724 -33.93 5.42 -31.58
C ASN A 724 -33.88 4.05 -30.86
N ALA A 725 -32.91 3.81 -29.97
CA ALA A 725 -32.83 2.55 -29.23
C ALA A 725 -33.98 2.38 -28.21
N PRO A 726 -34.38 1.12 -27.90
CA PRO A 726 -35.28 0.80 -26.80
C PRO A 726 -34.84 1.42 -25.46
N SER A 727 -35.80 1.79 -24.61
CA SER A 727 -35.55 2.57 -23.38
C SER A 727 -34.67 1.85 -22.35
N ASP A 728 -34.73 0.51 -22.32
CA ASP A 728 -33.85 -0.38 -21.55
C ASP A 728 -32.39 -0.39 -22.07
N GLN A 729 -32.18 -0.08 -23.35
CA GLN A 729 -30.88 -0.10 -24.02
C GLN A 729 -30.21 1.28 -24.10
N LYS A 730 -31.00 2.37 -24.06
CA LYS A 730 -30.48 3.75 -24.13
C LYS A 730 -29.40 4.04 -23.09
N GLU A 731 -29.57 3.59 -21.85
CA GLU A 731 -28.59 3.81 -20.79
C GLU A 731 -27.28 3.04 -21.06
N ALA A 732 -27.36 1.80 -21.55
CA ALA A 732 -26.16 1.02 -21.90
C ALA A 732 -25.36 1.70 -23.03
N LEU A 733 -26.06 2.14 -24.10
CA LEU A 733 -25.46 2.85 -25.25
C LEU A 733 -24.93 4.25 -24.89
N PHE A 734 -25.54 4.93 -23.91
CA PHE A 734 -25.06 6.22 -23.42
C PHE A 734 -23.68 6.11 -22.73
N HIS A 735 -23.37 4.96 -22.12
CA HIS A 735 -22.24 4.74 -21.21
C HIS A 735 -22.24 5.75 -20.04
N PRO A 736 -23.04 5.53 -18.97
CA PRO A 736 -23.15 6.47 -17.85
C PRO A 736 -21.86 6.54 -17.02
N HIS A 737 -21.72 7.67 -16.33
CA HIS A 737 -20.65 7.88 -15.37
C HIS A 737 -20.99 7.18 -14.05
N LEU A 738 -20.57 5.92 -13.89
CA LEU A 738 -20.88 5.13 -12.70
C LEU A 738 -20.03 5.52 -11.48
N ARG A 739 -20.66 5.60 -10.30
CA ARG A 739 -20.03 5.78 -8.99
C ARG A 739 -20.61 4.75 -8.02
N ASN A 740 -19.76 3.88 -7.47
CA ASN A 740 -20.16 2.76 -6.60
C ASN A 740 -21.27 1.89 -7.22
N GLY A 741 -21.19 1.60 -8.53
CA GLY A 741 -22.17 0.80 -9.27
C GLY A 741 -23.49 1.50 -9.63
N LYS A 742 -23.72 2.74 -9.20
CA LYS A 742 -24.90 3.54 -9.53
C LYS A 742 -24.55 4.68 -10.51
N PRO A 743 -25.47 5.16 -11.36
CA PRO A 743 -25.22 6.36 -12.16
C PRO A 743 -24.95 7.59 -11.28
N GLY A 744 -23.88 8.33 -11.60
CA GLY A 744 -23.62 9.67 -11.11
C GLY A 744 -24.19 10.74 -12.05
N ASP A 745 -23.66 11.96 -12.00
CA ASP A 745 -24.25 13.18 -12.60
C ASP A 745 -24.40 13.19 -14.14
N LYS A 746 -24.05 12.11 -14.84
CA LYS A 746 -24.04 11.97 -16.30
C LYS A 746 -24.60 10.61 -16.70
N HIS A 747 -25.90 10.59 -17.00
CA HIS A 747 -26.71 9.43 -17.38
C HIS A 747 -27.76 9.88 -18.42
N SER A 748 -28.36 8.95 -19.17
CA SER A 748 -29.24 9.30 -20.32
C SER A 748 -30.46 10.12 -19.93
N ALA A 749 -31.08 9.80 -18.79
CA ALA A 749 -32.22 10.52 -18.22
C ALA A 749 -31.87 11.86 -17.52
N LYS A 750 -30.62 12.35 -17.60
CA LYS A 750 -30.22 13.61 -16.97
C LYS A 750 -30.70 14.82 -17.78
N VAL A 751 -31.68 15.54 -17.26
CA VAL A 751 -32.01 16.91 -17.71
C VAL A 751 -30.88 17.87 -17.29
N VAL A 752 -30.48 18.76 -18.21
CA VAL A 752 -29.46 19.80 -17.98
C VAL A 752 -30.00 21.13 -18.48
N SER A 753 -30.03 22.15 -17.62
CA SER A 753 -30.66 23.45 -17.92
C SER A 753 -29.83 24.35 -18.84
N ASN A 754 -28.50 24.19 -18.85
CA ASN A 754 -27.57 25.10 -19.52
C ASN A 754 -26.91 24.38 -20.70
N SER A 755 -26.67 25.07 -21.82
CA SER A 755 -25.86 24.55 -22.94
C SER A 755 -24.37 24.87 -22.79
N LEU A 756 -23.55 24.45 -23.76
CA LEU A 756 -22.21 25.00 -23.95
C LEU A 756 -22.33 26.42 -24.55
N PRO A 757 -21.44 27.36 -24.23
CA PRO A 757 -21.35 28.63 -24.95
C PRO A 757 -21.26 28.42 -26.47
N GLY A 758 -22.02 29.22 -27.22
CA GLY A 758 -22.15 29.09 -28.67
C GLY A 758 -23.03 27.94 -29.17
N GLN A 759 -23.55 27.08 -28.29
CA GLN A 759 -24.38 25.92 -28.66
C GLN A 759 -25.85 26.09 -28.23
N PRO A 760 -26.82 25.64 -29.04
CA PRO A 760 -28.24 25.82 -28.75
C PRO A 760 -28.68 24.96 -27.55
N GLN A 761 -29.65 25.48 -26.80
CA GLN A 761 -30.19 24.84 -25.60
C GLN A 761 -31.08 23.65 -25.95
N ARG A 762 -30.88 22.51 -25.26
CA ARG A 762 -31.73 21.31 -25.36
C ARG A 762 -32.27 20.97 -23.96
N LEU A 763 -33.58 21.12 -23.78
CA LEU A 763 -34.24 21.03 -22.47
C LEU A 763 -34.71 19.62 -22.07
N LEU A 764 -34.73 18.68 -23.02
CA LEU A 764 -35.05 17.27 -22.76
C LEU A 764 -33.81 16.49 -22.29
N SER A 765 -34.02 15.38 -21.60
CA SER A 765 -32.93 14.40 -21.39
C SER A 765 -32.52 13.74 -22.73
N VAL A 766 -31.44 12.96 -22.73
CA VAL A 766 -31.02 12.18 -23.91
C VAL A 766 -31.90 10.93 -24.08
N ALA A 767 -32.51 10.43 -23.00
CA ALA A 767 -33.49 9.35 -23.05
C ALA A 767 -34.79 9.77 -23.80
N GLU A 768 -35.21 11.03 -23.64
CA GLU A 768 -36.41 11.63 -24.25
C GLU A 768 -36.13 12.38 -25.56
N GLU A 769 -34.87 12.41 -26.01
CA GLU A 769 -34.48 13.13 -27.21
C GLU A 769 -35.05 12.48 -28.47
N GLY A 770 -35.61 13.31 -29.36
CA GLY A 770 -36.07 12.92 -30.70
C GLY A 770 -35.39 13.67 -31.84
N LYS A 771 -34.51 14.65 -31.54
CA LYS A 771 -33.73 15.38 -32.54
C LYS A 771 -32.37 14.72 -32.74
N GLY A 772 -31.90 14.71 -34.00
CA GLY A 772 -30.55 14.29 -34.37
C GLY A 772 -29.44 15.06 -33.63
N ALA A 773 -28.17 14.75 -33.90
CA ALA A 773 -27.03 15.32 -33.19
C ALA A 773 -27.00 16.86 -33.26
N LEU A 774 -26.23 17.50 -32.37
CA LEU A 774 -25.72 18.83 -32.71
C LEU A 774 -24.60 18.65 -33.74
N PRO A 775 -24.48 19.54 -34.76
CA PRO A 775 -23.45 19.45 -35.79
C PRO A 775 -22.08 19.25 -35.13
N PRO A 776 -21.36 18.14 -35.41
CA PRO A 776 -20.08 17.91 -34.79
C PRO A 776 -19.08 19.01 -35.15
N ILE A 777 -18.21 19.39 -34.21
CA ILE A 777 -17.17 20.39 -34.44
C ILE A 777 -15.78 19.76 -34.41
N PRO A 778 -14.77 20.35 -35.08
CA PRO A 778 -13.40 19.86 -35.01
C PRO A 778 -12.84 19.97 -33.59
N TYR A 779 -12.06 18.98 -33.19
CA TYR A 779 -11.63 18.74 -31.82
C TYR A 779 -10.18 18.22 -31.78
N ALA A 780 -9.36 18.78 -30.89
CA ALA A 780 -7.99 18.33 -30.69
C ALA A 780 -7.98 17.21 -29.65
N PHE A 781 -8.15 15.97 -30.12
CA PHE A 781 -8.24 14.80 -29.24
C PHE A 781 -6.87 14.43 -28.67
N ARG A 782 -5.82 14.37 -29.49
CA ARG A 782 -4.42 14.17 -29.06
C ARG A 782 -3.50 15.11 -29.83
N SER A 783 -2.25 15.27 -29.38
CA SER A 783 -1.23 16.03 -30.10
C SER A 783 -1.14 15.58 -31.56
N PHE A 784 -1.46 16.50 -32.48
CA PHE A 784 -1.56 16.29 -33.93
C PHE A 784 -2.70 15.37 -34.42
N ASP A 785 -3.56 14.88 -33.51
CA ASP A 785 -4.75 14.07 -33.80
C ASP A 785 -6.02 14.93 -33.76
N ARG A 786 -6.53 15.23 -34.97
CA ARG A 786 -7.71 16.06 -35.21
C ARG A 786 -8.91 15.16 -35.45
N GLN A 787 -9.89 15.24 -34.56
CA GLN A 787 -11.12 14.46 -34.58
C GLN A 787 -12.33 15.41 -34.65
N TRP A 788 -13.54 14.87 -34.65
CA TRP A 788 -14.79 15.60 -34.43
C TRP A 788 -15.38 15.23 -33.06
N ILE A 789 -16.13 16.16 -32.44
CA ILE A 789 -16.88 15.92 -31.21
C ILE A 789 -18.32 16.41 -31.33
N ILE A 790 -19.28 15.69 -30.75
CA ILE A 790 -20.66 16.18 -30.58
C ILE A 790 -20.67 17.26 -29.48
N PRO A 791 -21.03 18.52 -29.78
CA PRO A 791 -20.89 19.65 -28.84
C PRO A 791 -22.08 19.75 -27.85
N ASP A 792 -22.46 18.63 -27.22
CA ASP A 792 -23.59 18.56 -26.29
C ASP A 792 -23.12 18.25 -24.85
N ILE A 793 -23.36 19.21 -23.96
CA ILE A 793 -23.02 19.13 -22.52
C ILE A 793 -23.69 17.96 -21.78
N ARG A 794 -24.81 17.41 -22.29
CA ARG A 794 -25.47 16.23 -21.70
C ARG A 794 -24.58 14.98 -21.82
N VAL A 795 -23.86 14.83 -22.93
CA VAL A 795 -22.97 13.69 -23.21
C VAL A 795 -21.49 13.94 -22.92
N ILE A 796 -21.07 15.15 -22.55
CA ILE A 796 -19.70 15.44 -22.11
C ILE A 796 -19.62 15.43 -20.58
N ASN A 797 -18.73 14.62 -19.99
CA ASN A 797 -18.62 14.49 -18.54
C ASN A 797 -18.16 15.79 -17.85
N GLN A 798 -17.11 16.44 -18.34
CA GLN A 798 -16.66 17.75 -17.85
C GLN A 798 -16.28 18.66 -19.02
N ALA A 799 -17.17 19.57 -19.39
CA ALA A 799 -17.01 20.32 -20.63
C ALA A 799 -16.00 21.48 -20.56
N ASN A 800 -15.60 21.94 -19.38
CA ASN A 800 -14.91 23.22 -19.16
C ASN A 800 -15.46 24.37 -20.04
N PRO A 801 -16.67 24.90 -19.73
CA PRO A 801 -17.35 25.88 -20.57
C PRO A 801 -16.54 27.13 -20.94
N LYS A 802 -15.51 27.50 -20.16
CA LYS A 802 -14.64 28.63 -20.49
C LYS A 802 -13.84 28.43 -21.78
N LEU A 803 -13.45 27.20 -22.13
CA LEU A 803 -12.73 26.93 -23.40
C LEU A 803 -13.64 27.13 -24.61
N TRP A 804 -14.90 26.69 -24.51
CA TRP A 804 -15.94 26.89 -25.53
C TRP A 804 -16.30 28.38 -25.69
N GLY A 805 -16.44 29.09 -24.58
CA GLY A 805 -16.72 30.54 -24.56
C GLY A 805 -15.55 31.45 -24.99
N VAL A 806 -14.41 30.90 -25.39
CA VAL A 806 -13.30 31.63 -26.02
C VAL A 806 -12.87 31.03 -27.36
N TYR A 807 -13.60 30.06 -27.89
CA TYR A 807 -13.27 29.40 -29.15
C TYR A 807 -13.63 30.30 -30.35
N SER A 808 -12.68 30.47 -31.26
CA SER A 808 -12.85 31.16 -32.55
C SER A 808 -11.72 30.77 -33.51
N SER A 809 -11.83 31.19 -34.77
CA SER A 809 -10.79 31.00 -35.80
C SER A 809 -9.46 31.72 -35.51
N SER A 810 -9.44 32.63 -34.52
CA SER A 810 -8.25 33.37 -34.10
C SER A 810 -7.67 32.86 -32.77
N GLN A 811 -8.25 31.80 -32.19
CA GLN A 811 -7.82 31.25 -30.92
C GLN A 811 -6.67 30.24 -31.10
N ILE A 812 -5.69 30.31 -30.19
CA ILE A 812 -4.61 29.33 -30.09
C ILE A 812 -4.54 28.86 -28.64
N TYR A 813 -4.66 27.54 -28.43
CA TYR A 813 -4.48 26.90 -27.14
C TYR A 813 -3.08 26.31 -27.05
N LEU A 814 -2.29 26.76 -26.08
CA LEU A 814 -1.11 26.04 -25.61
C LEU A 814 -1.56 24.95 -24.64
N THR A 815 -1.07 23.73 -24.82
CA THR A 815 -1.26 22.61 -23.89
C THR A 815 0.08 22.12 -23.35
N ALA A 816 0.18 21.94 -22.03
CA ALA A 816 1.41 21.53 -21.35
C ALA A 816 1.08 20.58 -20.17
N LEU A 817 1.99 19.69 -19.81
CA LEU A 817 1.80 18.86 -18.62
C LEU A 817 2.13 19.66 -17.35
N SER A 818 1.15 19.81 -16.45
CA SER A 818 1.35 20.46 -15.15
C SER A 818 1.53 19.47 -13.98
N ARG A 819 1.74 18.18 -14.26
CA ARG A 819 1.84 17.10 -13.25
C ARG A 819 3.08 16.21 -13.40
N THR A 820 3.56 15.99 -14.61
CA THR A 820 4.74 15.16 -14.94
C THR A 820 5.45 15.78 -16.11
N SER A 821 6.76 15.80 -16.14
CA SER A 821 7.48 16.33 -17.32
C SER A 821 7.60 15.25 -18.40
N PRO A 822 7.79 15.63 -19.67
CA PRO A 822 8.20 14.68 -20.69
C PRO A 822 9.62 14.17 -20.41
N SER A 823 9.87 12.90 -20.73
CA SER A 823 11.22 12.31 -20.73
C SER A 823 12.10 12.82 -21.87
N SER A 824 11.46 13.26 -22.95
CA SER A 824 12.02 13.65 -24.24
C SER A 824 10.93 14.31 -25.10
N GLY A 825 11.32 15.09 -26.10
CA GLY A 825 10.39 15.82 -26.99
C GLY A 825 9.91 17.17 -26.44
N SER A 826 9.06 17.86 -27.21
CA SER A 826 8.61 19.22 -26.90
C SER A 826 7.88 19.31 -25.56
N ALA A 827 8.24 20.27 -24.72
CA ALA A 827 7.63 20.50 -23.42
C ALA A 827 6.13 20.90 -23.48
N ILE A 828 5.67 21.39 -24.62
CA ILE A 828 4.31 21.90 -24.88
C ILE A 828 3.80 21.48 -26.27
N THR A 829 2.50 21.62 -26.53
CA THR A 829 1.89 21.43 -27.85
C THR A 829 0.78 22.44 -28.08
N PHE A 830 0.75 23.06 -29.25
CA PHE A 830 -0.24 24.08 -29.64
C PHE A 830 -1.35 23.49 -30.51
N THR A 831 -2.55 24.05 -30.42
CA THR A 831 -3.69 23.71 -31.28
C THR A 831 -4.63 24.91 -31.43
N GLU A 832 -5.20 25.09 -32.63
CA GLU A 832 -6.30 26.01 -32.92
C GLU A 832 -7.66 25.46 -32.42
N LEU A 833 -7.79 24.13 -32.35
CA LEU A 833 -9.00 23.42 -31.96
C LEU A 833 -9.09 23.24 -30.43
N ILE A 834 -10.32 23.18 -29.90
CA ILE A 834 -10.60 22.91 -28.49
C ILE A 834 -9.93 21.59 -28.06
N PRO A 835 -9.05 21.58 -27.03
CA PRO A 835 -8.31 20.38 -26.64
C PRO A 835 -9.05 19.48 -25.63
N ASP A 836 -8.85 18.18 -25.78
CA ASP A 836 -9.16 17.16 -24.77
C ASP A 836 -8.28 17.29 -23.51
N LEU A 837 -8.78 16.77 -22.40
CA LEU A 837 -8.08 16.68 -21.12
C LEU A 837 -6.68 16.08 -21.29
N ASP A 838 -6.55 14.96 -22.00
CA ASP A 838 -5.29 14.25 -22.19
C ASP A 838 -4.59 14.62 -23.53
N HIS A 839 -4.97 15.73 -24.18
CA HIS A 839 -4.46 16.14 -25.51
C HIS A 839 -2.96 15.90 -25.68
N TYR A 840 -2.14 16.40 -24.76
CA TYR A 840 -0.67 16.41 -24.91
C TYR A 840 -0.04 15.01 -25.12
N LYS A 841 -0.45 13.96 -24.38
CA LYS A 841 0.13 12.59 -24.52
C LYS A 841 -0.83 11.41 -24.25
N GLY A 842 -2.14 11.64 -24.30
CA GLY A 842 -3.20 10.63 -24.27
C GLY A 842 -3.35 9.77 -23.01
N SER A 843 -2.54 10.02 -21.98
CA SER A 843 -2.41 9.20 -20.78
C SER A 843 -2.31 10.02 -19.48
N PHE A 844 -2.14 11.34 -19.59
CA PHE A 844 -2.02 12.27 -18.46
C PHE A 844 -2.61 13.63 -18.84
N GLY A 845 -3.46 14.16 -17.97
CA GLY A 845 -4.16 15.42 -18.19
C GLY A 845 -3.22 16.60 -18.41
N GLY A 846 -3.32 17.21 -19.59
CA GLY A 846 -2.70 18.47 -19.94
C GLY A 846 -3.47 19.66 -19.36
N ARG A 847 -2.71 20.72 -19.09
CA ARG A 847 -3.22 22.03 -18.72
C ARG A 847 -3.28 22.92 -19.96
N VAL A 848 -4.39 23.63 -20.12
CA VAL A 848 -4.73 24.45 -21.28
C VAL A 848 -4.60 25.92 -20.94
N PHE A 849 -3.91 26.64 -21.80
CA PHE A 849 -3.68 28.08 -21.75
C PHE A 849 -4.13 28.66 -23.10
N PRO A 850 -5.32 29.26 -23.22
CA PRO A 850 -5.71 29.99 -24.43
C PRO A 850 -4.87 31.26 -24.59
N LEU A 851 -4.70 31.74 -25.82
CA LEU A 851 -4.13 33.05 -26.15
C LEU A 851 -5.11 34.18 -25.80
N TRP A 852 -6.38 34.03 -26.19
CA TRP A 852 -7.42 35.04 -26.00
C TRP A 852 -8.38 34.69 -24.87
N ALA A 853 -8.80 35.69 -24.10
CA ALA A 853 -9.74 35.58 -23.00
C ALA A 853 -11.22 35.72 -23.43
N ASN A 854 -11.48 36.12 -24.67
CA ASN A 854 -12.77 36.17 -25.36
C ASN A 854 -12.66 35.56 -26.78
N ALA A 855 -13.80 35.26 -27.40
CA ALA A 855 -13.84 34.68 -28.75
C ALA A 855 -13.43 35.70 -29.84
N ASP A 856 -13.70 36.99 -29.63
CA ASP A 856 -13.43 38.05 -30.62
C ASP A 856 -11.94 38.38 -30.79
N ALA A 857 -11.05 37.73 -30.03
CA ALA A 857 -9.60 37.92 -30.06
C ALA A 857 -9.15 39.38 -29.79
N THR A 858 -9.80 40.05 -28.84
CA THR A 858 -9.50 41.44 -28.46
C THR A 858 -9.00 41.61 -27.01
N ILE A 859 -9.19 40.62 -26.15
CA ILE A 859 -8.74 40.64 -24.75
C ILE A 859 -7.71 39.52 -24.56
N PRO A 860 -6.41 39.81 -24.37
CA PRO A 860 -5.41 38.78 -24.18
C PRO A 860 -5.59 38.04 -22.86
N ASN A 861 -5.31 36.74 -22.88
CA ASN A 861 -5.23 35.92 -21.68
C ASN A 861 -3.87 36.06 -20.96
N LEU A 862 -2.86 36.66 -21.61
CA LEU A 862 -1.62 37.08 -20.97
C LEU A 862 -1.87 38.26 -20.02
N LYS A 863 -1.07 38.38 -18.96
CA LYS A 863 -1.14 39.52 -18.02
C LYS A 863 -0.71 40.81 -18.72
N PRO A 864 -1.51 41.90 -18.74
CA PRO A 864 -1.11 43.17 -19.36
C PRO A 864 0.19 43.74 -18.82
N ALA A 865 0.46 43.56 -17.52
CA ALA A 865 1.73 43.98 -16.89
C ALA A 865 2.97 43.26 -17.48
N LEU A 866 2.82 42.01 -17.92
CA LEU A 866 3.91 41.26 -18.57
C LEU A 866 4.20 41.82 -19.96
N LEU A 867 3.16 42.07 -20.77
CA LEU A 867 3.30 42.67 -22.10
C LEU A 867 3.95 44.06 -22.00
N ASN A 868 3.44 44.93 -21.12
CA ASN A 868 4.01 46.25 -20.86
C ASN A 868 5.49 46.18 -20.44
N PHE A 869 5.85 45.24 -19.56
CA PHE A 869 7.24 45.04 -19.13
C PHE A 869 8.14 44.57 -20.28
N LEU A 870 7.69 43.62 -21.10
CA LEU A 870 8.43 43.14 -22.27
C LEU A 870 8.63 44.26 -23.30
N SER A 871 7.58 45.02 -23.63
CA SER A 871 7.65 46.14 -24.56
C SER A 871 8.62 47.24 -24.09
N GLN A 872 8.59 47.59 -22.80
CA GLN A 872 9.54 48.54 -22.21
C GLN A 872 10.98 48.03 -22.19
N THR A 873 11.18 46.74 -21.87
CA THR A 873 12.50 46.12 -21.76
C THR A 873 13.19 46.01 -23.12
N TYR A 874 12.48 45.50 -24.14
CA TYR A 874 13.04 45.30 -25.47
C TYR A 874 12.91 46.53 -26.40
N ARG A 875 12.14 47.56 -25.99
CA ARG A 875 11.85 48.77 -26.77
C ARG A 875 11.19 48.48 -28.12
N LEU A 876 10.30 47.50 -28.11
CA LEU A 876 9.46 47.06 -29.23
C LEU A 876 8.01 47.04 -28.73
N ASP A 877 7.04 47.06 -29.63
CA ASP A 877 5.64 46.78 -29.25
C ASP A 877 5.44 45.26 -29.27
N VAL A 878 5.34 44.63 -28.09
CA VAL A 878 5.24 43.17 -27.94
C VAL A 878 3.77 42.77 -27.85
N THR A 879 3.25 42.19 -28.93
CA THR A 879 1.86 41.73 -28.99
C THR A 879 1.64 40.46 -28.13
N PRO A 880 0.38 40.14 -27.77
CA PRO A 880 0.04 38.84 -27.19
C PRO A 880 0.54 37.66 -28.03
N GLU A 881 0.47 37.78 -29.35
CA GLU A 881 0.95 36.82 -30.34
C GLU A 881 2.47 36.67 -30.31
N ASP A 882 3.24 37.76 -30.25
CA ASP A 882 4.70 37.73 -30.12
C ASP A 882 5.13 37.00 -28.85
N ALA A 883 4.45 37.26 -27.73
CA ALA A 883 4.71 36.58 -26.47
C ALA A 883 4.37 35.08 -26.53
N PHE A 884 3.29 34.70 -27.24
CA PHE A 884 2.93 33.29 -27.48
C PHE A 884 3.93 32.60 -28.43
N ALA A 885 4.42 33.31 -29.45
CA ALA A 885 5.43 32.84 -30.39
C ALA A 885 6.81 32.70 -29.72
N TYR A 886 7.19 33.60 -28.81
CA TYR A 886 8.37 33.49 -27.97
C TYR A 886 8.30 32.24 -27.07
N ILE A 887 7.15 32.00 -26.43
CA ILE A 887 6.88 30.77 -25.67
C ILE A 887 7.00 29.53 -26.58
N ALA A 888 6.49 29.58 -27.82
CA ALA A 888 6.65 28.48 -28.78
C ALA A 888 8.12 28.25 -29.18
N ALA A 889 8.90 29.32 -29.35
CA ALA A 889 10.28 29.27 -29.81
C ALA A 889 11.27 28.74 -28.76
N ILE A 890 11.07 29.04 -27.46
CA ILE A 890 12.00 28.61 -26.41
C ILE A 890 11.61 27.29 -25.71
N ALA A 891 10.36 26.82 -25.86
CA ALA A 891 9.93 25.54 -25.30
C ALA A 891 10.80 24.31 -25.72
N PRO A 892 11.36 24.22 -26.95
CA PRO A 892 12.22 23.12 -27.34
C PRO A 892 13.63 23.21 -26.71
N THR A 893 14.23 24.40 -26.67
CA THR A 893 15.64 24.58 -26.30
C THR A 893 15.91 24.30 -24.82
N LEU A 894 14.90 24.52 -23.96
CA LEU A 894 14.95 24.21 -22.52
C LEU A 894 15.03 22.70 -22.21
N THR A 895 14.78 21.80 -23.19
CA THR A 895 14.73 20.35 -22.94
C THR A 895 16.11 19.67 -22.93
N THR A 896 17.13 20.28 -23.55
CA THR A 896 18.43 19.63 -23.82
C THR A 896 19.49 19.77 -22.70
N PRO A 897 19.71 20.96 -22.09
CA PRO A 897 20.79 21.12 -21.10
C PRO A 897 20.48 20.53 -19.72
N ILE A 898 19.20 20.42 -19.34
CA ILE A 898 18.76 20.24 -17.94
C ILE A 898 18.76 18.75 -17.52
N ALA A 899 19.36 17.86 -18.32
CA ALA A 899 19.43 16.42 -18.06
C ALA A 899 20.25 16.04 -16.79
N SER A 900 21.04 16.97 -16.26
CA SER A 900 21.82 16.81 -15.01
C SER A 900 21.00 17.04 -13.73
N ALA A 901 19.86 17.74 -13.79
CA ALA A 901 19.04 18.11 -12.62
C ALA A 901 18.23 16.94 -12.01
N LYS A 902 18.74 15.70 -12.10
CA LYS A 902 18.07 14.47 -11.66
C LYS A 902 18.22 14.16 -10.16
N THR A 903 18.94 14.99 -9.41
CA THR A 903 19.38 14.71 -8.03
C THR A 903 18.67 15.54 -6.95
N SER A 904 17.65 16.33 -7.29
CA SER A 904 16.93 17.18 -6.32
C SER A 904 15.42 17.23 -6.60
N PRO A 905 14.55 17.01 -5.58
CA PRO A 905 13.11 17.09 -5.74
C PRO A 905 12.63 18.55 -5.83
N LEU A 906 12.15 18.96 -7.00
CA LEU A 906 11.70 20.34 -7.27
C LEU A 906 10.24 20.60 -6.82
N PRO A 907 9.87 21.86 -6.49
CA PRO A 907 8.55 22.22 -5.99
C PRO A 907 7.45 22.13 -7.07
N ALA A 908 6.26 21.65 -6.67
CA ALA A 908 5.09 21.51 -7.55
C ALA A 908 4.04 22.58 -7.26
N CYS A 909 3.84 23.52 -8.19
CA CYS A 909 2.80 24.54 -8.11
C CYS A 909 1.38 23.98 -8.37
N VAL A 910 0.37 24.68 -7.84
CA VAL A 910 -0.97 24.09 -7.57
C VAL A 910 -2.00 24.38 -8.65
N SER A 911 -2.82 23.36 -8.98
CA SER A 911 -4.20 23.55 -9.43
C SER A 911 -5.04 22.28 -9.21
N PRO A 912 -6.34 22.38 -8.88
CA PRO A 912 -7.22 21.23 -8.69
C PRO A 912 -7.31 20.32 -9.92
N SER A 913 -7.17 19.00 -9.70
CA SER A 913 -7.46 17.96 -10.70
C SER A 913 -8.86 17.36 -10.47
N PRO A 914 -9.58 16.96 -11.54
CA PRO A 914 -10.90 16.33 -11.40
C PRO A 914 -10.86 14.92 -10.78
N PRO A 915 -12.01 14.35 -10.36
CA PRO A 915 -12.06 13.00 -9.83
C PRO A 915 -11.88 11.95 -10.94
N THR A 916 -10.87 11.08 -10.80
CA THR A 916 -10.73 9.88 -11.61
C THR A 916 -11.69 8.80 -11.13
N LEU A 917 -12.46 8.23 -12.06
CA LEU A 917 -13.26 7.02 -11.86
C LEU A 917 -12.74 5.91 -12.78
N SER A 918 -12.76 4.68 -12.26
CA SER A 918 -12.20 3.51 -12.92
C SER A 918 -13.10 3.01 -14.05
N TYR A 919 -12.57 2.95 -15.27
CA TYR A 919 -13.20 2.24 -16.38
C TYR A 919 -12.46 0.94 -16.67
N SER A 920 -13.22 -0.14 -16.88
CA SER A 920 -12.69 -1.45 -17.27
C SER A 920 -12.82 -1.64 -18.78
N ALA A 921 -11.71 -1.60 -19.49
CA ALA A 921 -11.61 -1.99 -20.89
C ALA A 921 -10.20 -2.53 -21.16
N LYS A 922 -10.09 -3.79 -21.60
CA LYS A 922 -8.82 -4.39 -22.03
C LYS A 922 -8.62 -4.13 -23.54
N PRO A 923 -7.53 -3.48 -23.98
CA PRO A 923 -7.00 -3.68 -25.32
C PRO A 923 -6.25 -5.04 -25.40
N PRO A 924 -6.04 -5.60 -26.61
CA PRO A 924 -5.26 -6.82 -26.82
C PRO A 924 -3.73 -6.57 -26.73
N ASN A 925 -2.97 -7.67 -26.70
CA ASN A 925 -1.53 -7.71 -26.43
C ASN A 925 -0.66 -6.79 -27.30
N SER A 926 0.30 -6.12 -26.65
CA SER A 926 1.60 -5.71 -27.23
C SER A 926 2.68 -5.79 -26.15
N GLU A 927 3.91 -6.15 -26.52
CA GLU A 927 4.98 -6.48 -25.58
C GLU A 927 5.89 -5.28 -25.23
N ASN A 928 6.34 -5.25 -23.98
CA ASN A 928 7.55 -4.61 -23.43
C ASN A 928 8.19 -3.40 -24.16
N ALA A 929 7.96 -2.20 -23.63
CA ALA A 929 8.92 -1.10 -23.69
C ALA A 929 8.84 -0.24 -22.41
N SER A 930 9.84 -0.32 -21.54
CA SER A 930 9.86 0.36 -20.23
C SER A 930 10.80 1.57 -20.22
N PHE A 931 10.25 2.78 -20.12
CA PHE A 931 11.02 4.02 -19.91
C PHE A 931 10.39 4.86 -18.80
N GLY A 932 11.13 5.07 -17.70
CA GLY A 932 10.73 5.92 -16.58
C GLY A 932 11.23 7.36 -16.70
N SER A 933 10.52 8.31 -16.11
CA SER A 933 10.93 9.72 -16.04
C SER A 933 10.27 10.46 -14.88
N THR A 934 11.07 11.20 -14.11
CA THR A 934 10.65 12.03 -12.97
C THR A 934 10.12 13.42 -13.40
N PRO A 935 9.39 14.16 -12.53
CA PRO A 935 8.85 15.49 -12.84
C PRO A 935 9.84 16.65 -12.61
N THR A 936 9.76 17.68 -13.46
CA THR A 936 10.57 18.92 -13.43
C THR A 936 9.73 20.08 -13.98
N ALA A 937 9.20 20.96 -13.14
CA ALA A 937 8.33 22.07 -13.59
C ALA A 937 9.06 23.01 -14.58
N ILE A 938 8.36 23.51 -15.59
CA ILE A 938 8.95 24.30 -16.70
C ILE A 938 8.90 25.80 -16.38
N ALA A 939 10.08 26.42 -16.25
CA ALA A 939 10.26 27.84 -15.95
C ALA A 939 10.92 28.59 -17.12
N TRP A 940 10.65 29.90 -17.26
CA TRP A 940 10.81 30.62 -18.53
C TRP A 940 11.75 31.83 -18.42
N PRO A 941 12.89 31.87 -19.14
CA PRO A 941 13.81 33.01 -19.10
C PRO A 941 13.24 34.27 -19.77
N ILE A 942 13.40 35.40 -19.09
CA ILE A 942 13.29 36.77 -19.63
C ILE A 942 14.60 37.48 -19.28
N ALA A 943 15.19 38.21 -20.22
CA ALA A 943 16.55 38.73 -20.08
C ALA A 943 16.61 40.05 -19.29
N SER A 944 16.74 39.99 -17.97
CA SER A 944 17.01 41.15 -17.11
C SER A 944 18.51 41.44 -17.01
N LYS A 945 19.02 42.33 -17.87
CA LYS A 945 20.29 43.04 -17.66
C LYS A 945 20.05 44.53 -17.51
N ILE A 946 19.98 45.00 -16.26
CA ILE A 946 20.07 46.41 -15.89
C ILE A 946 20.97 46.47 -14.65
N ASP A 947 22.21 46.89 -14.85
CA ASP A 947 23.12 47.20 -13.75
C ASP A 947 22.74 48.58 -13.17
N PRO A 948 22.70 48.76 -11.83
CA PRO A 948 22.53 50.08 -11.23
C PRO A 948 23.81 50.94 -11.42
N PRO A 949 23.71 52.28 -11.42
CA PRO A 949 24.86 53.15 -11.65
C PRO A 949 25.75 53.26 -10.40
N GLU A 950 26.84 52.50 -10.35
CA GLU A 950 27.85 52.68 -9.31
C GLU A 950 28.66 53.98 -9.48
N CYS A 951 28.74 54.75 -8.41
CA CYS A 951 29.62 55.92 -8.31
C CYS A 951 31.05 55.46 -7.97
N ARG A 952 32.06 55.97 -8.68
CA ARG A 952 33.47 55.69 -8.39
C ARG A 952 34.11 56.83 -7.61
N ASP A 953 34.82 56.49 -6.53
CA ASP A 953 36.23 56.90 -6.41
C ASP A 953 37.06 56.04 -5.41
N CYS A 954 38.39 56.24 -5.42
CA CYS A 954 39.40 55.82 -4.41
C CYS A 954 40.01 54.39 -4.40
N GLN A 955 40.81 54.10 -5.42
CA GLN A 955 42.28 53.81 -5.34
C GLN A 955 42.90 52.68 -4.46
N LYS A 956 43.59 51.73 -5.16
CA LYS A 956 44.97 51.18 -4.90
C LYS A 956 45.17 50.22 -3.69
N THR A 957 46.23 49.38 -3.56
CA THR A 957 47.59 49.34 -4.19
C THR A 957 48.21 47.92 -4.24
N ALA A 958 49.16 47.66 -5.17
CA ALA A 958 50.30 46.69 -5.26
C ALA A 958 50.27 45.28 -4.57
N ALA A 959 50.75 44.14 -5.10
CA ALA A 959 51.60 43.71 -6.25
C ALA A 959 53.15 43.59 -6.02
N GLN A 960 53.72 42.40 -6.30
CA GLN A 960 55.13 41.99 -6.66
C GLN A 960 55.11 40.45 -6.92
N GLN A 961 56.00 39.73 -7.66
CA GLN A 961 57.12 40.00 -8.59
C GLN A 961 57.27 38.76 -9.54
N SER A 962 57.43 38.90 -10.86
CA SER A 962 58.69 38.91 -11.67
C SER A 962 59.49 37.57 -11.68
N GLN A 963 60.14 37.10 -12.76
CA GLN A 963 60.60 37.68 -14.06
C GLN A 963 60.24 36.65 -15.20
N LYS A 964 60.82 36.45 -16.41
CA LYS A 964 61.77 37.05 -17.41
C LYS A 964 61.61 36.20 -18.71
N THR A 965 61.93 36.56 -19.96
CA THR A 965 62.54 37.73 -20.63
C THR A 965 61.78 37.96 -21.99
N ALA A 966 62.31 38.66 -23.01
CA ALA A 966 61.61 38.87 -24.31
C ALA A 966 62.55 39.08 -25.54
N GLN A 967 62.02 38.97 -26.77
CA GLN A 967 62.57 39.58 -28.00
C GLN A 967 61.45 40.05 -28.97
N PHE A 968 61.82 40.80 -30.01
CA PHE A 968 60.99 41.77 -30.78
C PHE A 968 61.01 41.46 -32.30
N PRO A 969 60.23 42.12 -33.19
CA PRO A 969 59.34 43.28 -33.03
C PRO A 969 57.84 42.93 -33.32
N THR A 970 56.86 43.79 -33.67
CA THR A 970 56.82 45.18 -34.20
C THR A 970 55.53 45.94 -33.78
N THR A 971 55.15 46.97 -34.53
CA THR A 971 54.23 48.11 -34.25
C THR A 971 53.51 48.56 -35.55
N PRO A 972 52.52 49.49 -35.56
CA PRO A 972 51.85 50.20 -34.44
C PRO A 972 50.31 50.48 -34.54
N THR A 973 49.74 50.88 -33.38
CA THR A 973 48.73 51.97 -33.13
C THR A 973 47.21 51.90 -33.42
N THR A 974 46.52 52.53 -32.44
CA THR A 974 45.31 53.38 -32.48
C THR A 974 43.89 52.78 -32.43
N CYS A 975 43.00 53.55 -31.79
CA CYS A 975 41.58 53.33 -31.52
C CYS A 975 40.89 54.70 -31.54
N PRO A 976 39.64 54.82 -32.05
CA PRO A 976 38.63 55.52 -31.27
C PRO A 976 37.20 54.92 -31.37
N THR A 977 36.27 55.59 -30.68
CA THR A 977 34.89 55.18 -30.38
C THR A 977 33.83 55.57 -31.42
N ARG A 978 32.67 54.89 -31.33
CA ARG A 978 31.31 55.37 -31.68
C ARG A 978 31.03 55.80 -33.13
N SER A 979 30.15 55.04 -33.77
CA SER A 979 28.84 55.57 -34.22
C SER A 979 27.75 54.53 -33.93
N ALA A 980 26.47 54.90 -34.07
CA ALA A 980 25.35 54.01 -33.81
C ALA A 980 24.28 54.13 -34.90
N THR A 981 23.60 53.03 -35.23
CA THR A 981 22.32 53.07 -35.94
C THR A 981 21.53 51.81 -35.61
N THR A 982 20.23 51.97 -35.32
CA THR A 982 19.29 50.92 -34.89
C THR A 982 18.64 50.19 -36.08
N PRO A 983 18.00 49.03 -35.87
CA PRO A 983 17.64 48.10 -36.96
C PRO A 983 16.22 48.27 -37.52
N ILE A 984 16.05 47.90 -38.79
CA ILE A 984 14.76 47.49 -39.41
C ILE A 984 15.06 46.39 -40.44
N ALA A 985 14.59 45.14 -40.23
CA ALA A 985 14.30 44.13 -41.28
C ALA A 985 14.04 42.69 -40.74
N ILE A 986 12.98 42.43 -39.97
CA ILE A 986 12.47 41.05 -39.73
C ILE A 986 10.95 40.99 -39.93
N VAL A 987 10.48 41.44 -41.10
CA VAL A 987 9.08 41.28 -41.57
C VAL A 987 9.04 40.82 -43.04
N SER A 988 10.10 41.06 -43.81
CA SER A 988 10.10 40.97 -45.28
C SER A 988 10.39 39.58 -45.89
N TRP A 989 10.37 38.48 -45.11
CA TRP A 989 10.82 37.15 -45.60
C TRP A 989 9.81 35.99 -45.46
N LEU A 990 8.60 36.25 -44.97
CA LEU A 990 7.51 35.25 -44.94
C LEU A 990 6.46 35.42 -46.05
N ALA A 991 6.48 36.55 -46.77
CA ALA A 991 5.47 36.91 -47.77
C ALA A 991 5.67 36.28 -49.16
N THR A 992 6.70 35.46 -49.38
CA THR A 992 7.12 35.00 -50.73
C THR A 992 7.05 33.48 -50.92
N ALA A 993 6.63 32.72 -49.90
CA ALA A 993 6.56 31.24 -49.95
C ALA A 993 5.14 30.68 -50.14
N ILE A 994 4.11 31.54 -50.25
CA ILE A 994 2.70 31.13 -50.38
C ILE A 994 2.05 31.78 -51.61
N SER A 995 2.45 31.34 -52.80
CA SER A 995 1.61 31.41 -54.00
C SER A 995 1.99 30.29 -54.99
N THR A 996 1.07 29.97 -55.91
CA THR A 996 1.15 28.87 -56.90
C THR A 996 1.18 27.45 -56.34
N THR A 997 0.01 26.79 -56.39
CA THR A 997 -0.13 25.32 -56.37
C THR A 997 -1.07 24.90 -57.51
N SER A 998 -0.90 23.66 -58.00
CA SER A 998 -1.73 22.91 -58.99
C SER A 998 -1.07 22.68 -60.38
N PRO A 999 -1.40 21.59 -61.12
CA PRO A 999 -1.56 20.21 -60.60
C PRO A 999 -1.07 19.07 -61.55
N LEU A 1000 -0.45 18.01 -60.99
CA LEU A 1000 -0.40 16.62 -61.56
C LEU A 1000 0.30 16.47 -62.95
N PRO A 1001 0.42 15.27 -63.60
CA PRO A 1001 -0.08 13.92 -63.27
C PRO A 1001 0.97 12.77 -63.31
N CYS A 1002 0.48 11.52 -63.34
CA CYS A 1002 1.25 10.27 -63.38
C CYS A 1002 2.09 10.06 -64.67
N GLY A 1003 3.17 9.28 -64.56
CA GLY A 1003 3.93 8.76 -65.72
C GLY A 1003 4.89 7.62 -65.37
N THR A 1004 4.80 6.49 -66.07
CA THR A 1004 5.67 5.29 -65.91
C THR A 1004 6.90 5.32 -66.83
N THR A 1005 8.06 4.77 -66.42
CA THR A 1005 8.72 3.60 -67.07
C THR A 1005 10.19 3.33 -66.66
N LYS A 1006 10.59 2.06 -66.77
CA LYS A 1006 11.93 1.50 -67.14
C LYS A 1006 13.16 1.66 -66.22
N SER A 1007 13.68 0.52 -65.78
CA SER A 1007 15.11 0.26 -65.49
C SER A 1007 15.93 0.07 -66.79
N PRO A 1008 17.28 -0.03 -66.75
CA PRO A 1008 17.87 -1.39 -66.64
C PRO A 1008 19.25 -1.55 -65.93
N VAL A 1009 19.34 -2.62 -65.12
CA VAL A 1009 20.41 -3.63 -65.00
C VAL A 1009 21.86 -3.32 -65.42
N ASN A 1010 22.81 -3.45 -64.48
CA ASN A 1010 24.08 -4.23 -64.55
C ASN A 1010 24.93 -4.02 -63.27
N ARG A 1011 25.95 -4.82 -62.90
CA ARG A 1011 26.15 -6.30 -62.76
C ARG A 1011 27.56 -6.55 -62.15
N ARG A 1012 27.78 -7.71 -61.53
CA ARG A 1012 29.03 -8.22 -60.89
C ARG A 1012 29.33 -7.65 -59.48
N SER A 1013 29.70 -8.37 -58.40
CA SER A 1013 30.13 -9.77 -58.07
C SER A 1013 31.63 -10.13 -58.15
N PHE A 1014 32.30 -10.40 -57.00
CA PHE A 1014 32.87 -11.72 -56.58
C PHE A 1014 33.60 -11.66 -55.19
N THR A 1015 33.65 -12.81 -54.47
CA THR A 1015 34.57 -13.32 -53.38
C THR A 1015 35.52 -12.41 -52.57
N GLY A 1016 35.91 -12.68 -51.31
CA GLY A 1016 35.59 -13.78 -50.34
C GLY A 1016 36.77 -14.71 -49.95
N LEU A 1017 37.16 -14.80 -48.66
CA LEU A 1017 38.03 -15.86 -48.06
C LEU A 1017 38.01 -15.89 -46.49
N ALA A 1018 38.69 -16.87 -45.87
CA ALA A 1018 38.90 -17.11 -44.42
C ALA A 1018 40.36 -17.63 -44.17
N ILE A 1019 40.86 -18.31 -43.09
CA ILE A 1019 40.33 -19.13 -41.97
C ILE A 1019 41.36 -19.16 -40.79
N ALA A 1020 40.96 -19.02 -39.51
CA ALA A 1020 41.59 -19.62 -38.29
C ALA A 1020 40.84 -19.19 -37.00
N ASN A 1021 40.31 -20.00 -36.07
CA ASN A 1021 40.66 -21.26 -35.36
C ASN A 1021 41.68 -21.18 -34.21
N LYS A 1022 41.20 -21.36 -32.96
CA LYS A 1022 41.89 -22.16 -31.92
C LYS A 1022 40.94 -22.73 -30.84
N THR A 1023 41.17 -24.00 -30.56
CA THR A 1023 40.62 -24.95 -29.56
C THR A 1023 41.14 -24.66 -28.11
N ASP A 1024 40.71 -25.29 -27.01
CA ASP A 1024 39.74 -26.39 -26.73
C ASP A 1024 39.34 -26.44 -25.24
N ARG A 1025 38.15 -27.00 -24.91
CA ARG A 1025 37.86 -28.01 -23.83
C ARG A 1025 36.36 -28.12 -23.47
N ALA A 1026 35.95 -29.31 -23.03
CA ALA A 1026 34.57 -29.77 -22.72
C ALA A 1026 34.65 -30.84 -21.57
N PRO A 1027 33.63 -31.67 -21.20
CA PRO A 1027 32.25 -31.84 -21.73
C PRO A 1027 31.14 -32.11 -20.66
N SER A 1028 30.00 -32.66 -21.12
CA SER A 1028 28.91 -33.39 -20.41
C SER A 1028 27.77 -32.58 -19.72
N SER A 1029 26.49 -32.97 -19.79
CA SER A 1029 25.81 -33.96 -20.68
C SER A 1029 24.26 -33.87 -20.66
N ALA A 1030 23.62 -34.10 -21.84
CA ALA A 1030 22.27 -34.63 -22.12
C ALA A 1030 21.01 -34.02 -21.42
N THR A 1031 20.01 -33.45 -22.13
CA THR A 1031 18.94 -34.09 -22.98
C THR A 1031 17.91 -34.87 -22.13
N VAL A 1032 16.60 -34.55 -22.15
CA VAL A 1032 15.58 -34.84 -23.20
C VAL A 1032 14.45 -33.78 -23.22
N ALA A 1033 13.78 -33.59 -24.37
CA ALA A 1033 12.66 -32.66 -24.56
C ALA A 1033 11.29 -33.35 -24.71
N ARG A 1034 10.19 -32.61 -24.45
CA ARG A 1034 8.86 -32.82 -25.06
C ARG A 1034 8.15 -31.48 -25.33
N ARG A 1035 7.06 -31.53 -26.09
CA ARG A 1035 6.49 -30.41 -26.87
C ARG A 1035 4.96 -30.42 -26.79
N ARG A 1036 4.34 -29.22 -26.85
CA ARG A 1036 2.89 -28.97 -26.95
C ARG A 1036 2.11 -29.36 -25.67
N HIS A 1037 1.05 -28.66 -25.28
CA HIS A 1037 0.16 -27.81 -26.10
C HIS A 1037 0.27 -26.30 -25.93
#